data_AF-A0A8G1RS35-F1
#
_entry.id   AF-A0A8G1RS35-F1
#
_cell.length_a   1.000
_cell.length_b   1.000
_cell.length_c   1.000
_cell.angle_alpha   90.00
_cell.angle_beta   90.00
_cell.angle_gamma   90.00
#
_symmetry.space_group_name_H-M   'P 1'
#
loop_
_entity.id
_entity.type
_entity.pdbx_description
1 polymer ?
#
loop_
_entity_poly.entity_id
_entity_poly.type
_entity_poly.pdbx_seq_one_letter_code
_entity_poly.pdbx_strand_id
1 'polypeptide(L)'
;MLWSSWILTPALLAIGSHAVPFEDYILAPHSRTLNPSLVYQVNGTVDNPEALVGLTTHQTTLHGKSSVTYDFGRNIAGIVSLDVTSVSSKAAQLGVTFTESSLWISSEACDATSDAGLDSPLWFSVGHGPGTYGADKKHLRGAFRYLTLVNNSTATISLDGLSINYTAAPTQDLRGYKGYFHSSDELINRIWYAGAYTLQLCTIDPTTGDSLIWLGVITSSDNITLPQTDSWWNNYTITNGSTTLVDGAKRDRLVWPGDMSIAIESAAVSTADLESVRTALESLFVLQKANGQLPYAGRPFLDIVSFTYHLHSLIGASSYYQYTGDRSWITRYWGQYKKGLQWALSSLDNSGLANITASADWLRFGMGGHNIEANAILYYVLNDAISLARSLDDRANVGNWSTAASKIKAAANARLWDAQNSLYRDNETTTLHPQDGNAWAIKANLTLSSNQSEAISSALAARWGPYGAPAPEAGSTVSPFIGGFELQAHYLANEPDRALDLLRLQWGFMLDDPRMTNSTFIEGYSTDGSLAYAPYRNTPRVSHAHGWSTGPTSALTYYTAGLRLTGPAGSTWLFKPQPGNLTEVQAGFETQLGLFATQYQKSATGTFQQLTFTAPNGTSGSVEIEGATGQLISKRGQAVKLVNGKARGLQGGTWTLKGL
;
A
#
# COMPACT_ATOMS: atom_id res chain seq x y z
N MET A 1 21.20 -63.08 -22.36
CA MET A 1 19.93 -62.53 -22.85
C MET A 1 19.20 -61.90 -21.68
N LEU A 2 18.79 -60.62 -21.83
CA LEU A 2 17.71 -59.91 -21.12
C LEU A 2 17.94 -59.65 -19.60
N TRP A 3 18.49 -58.49 -19.23
CA TRP A 3 17.78 -57.23 -18.85
C TRP A 3 16.80 -57.40 -17.68
N SER A 4 17.12 -56.81 -16.54
CA SER A 4 16.14 -56.45 -15.51
C SER A 4 16.59 -55.17 -14.81
N SER A 5 15.72 -54.18 -14.89
CA SER A 5 15.99 -52.76 -14.73
C SER A 5 15.91 -52.29 -13.29
N TRP A 6 16.57 -51.16 -13.07
CA TRP A 6 16.54 -50.33 -11.88
C TRP A 6 15.12 -49.82 -11.59
N ILE A 7 14.72 -49.85 -10.31
CA ILE A 7 13.70 -48.93 -9.78
C ILE A 7 14.31 -48.30 -8.52
N LEU A 8 14.97 -47.15 -8.72
CA LEU A 8 15.17 -46.15 -7.67
C LEU A 8 13.85 -45.39 -7.54
N THR A 9 13.09 -45.67 -6.49
CA THR A 9 11.99 -44.79 -6.06
C THR A 9 12.58 -43.46 -5.59
N PRO A 10 12.15 -42.31 -6.14
CA PRO A 10 12.46 -41.02 -5.53
C PRO A 10 11.66 -40.92 -4.24
N ALA A 11 12.35 -40.71 -3.12
CA ALA A 11 11.72 -40.25 -1.89
C ALA A 11 11.03 -38.92 -2.19
N LEU A 12 9.70 -38.93 -2.18
CA LEU A 12 8.89 -37.73 -2.06
C LEU A 12 9.34 -37.01 -0.78
N LEU A 13 10.18 -35.99 -0.94
CA LEU A 13 10.34 -34.94 0.05
C LEU A 13 8.96 -34.29 0.18
N ALA A 14 8.20 -34.74 1.18
CA ALA A 14 7.08 -33.99 1.70
C ALA A 14 7.63 -32.64 2.15
N ILE A 15 7.49 -31.62 1.30
CA ILE A 15 7.66 -30.24 1.69
C ILE A 15 6.52 -30.01 2.68
N GLY A 16 6.78 -30.20 3.97
CA GLY A 16 5.82 -29.87 5.01
C GLY A 16 5.50 -28.39 4.84
N SER A 17 4.30 -28.08 4.35
CA SER A 17 3.78 -26.72 4.35
C SER A 17 3.74 -26.27 5.81
N HIS A 18 4.73 -25.50 6.23
CA HIS A 18 4.69 -24.87 7.53
C HIS A 18 3.54 -23.88 7.46
N ALA A 19 2.52 -24.05 8.33
CA ALA A 19 1.40 -23.14 8.39
C ALA A 19 1.91 -21.71 8.61
N VAL A 20 1.32 -20.73 7.92
CA VAL A 20 1.68 -19.33 8.11
C VAL A 20 1.30 -18.94 9.54
N PRO A 21 2.22 -18.43 10.37
CA PRO A 21 1.87 -17.99 11.72
C PRO A 21 0.76 -16.95 11.67
N PHE A 22 -0.22 -17.07 12.57
CA PHE A 22 -1.35 -16.14 12.68
C PHE A 22 -2.21 -16.05 11.41
N GLU A 23 -2.34 -17.16 10.68
CA GLU A 23 -3.14 -17.22 9.44
C GLU A 23 -4.61 -16.79 9.60
N ASP A 24 -5.17 -16.87 10.82
CA ASP A 24 -6.53 -16.42 11.12
C ASP A 24 -6.75 -14.93 10.81
N TYR A 25 -5.70 -14.11 10.82
CA TYR A 25 -5.78 -12.69 10.45
C TYR A 25 -5.69 -12.45 8.93
N ILE A 26 -5.29 -13.45 8.12
CA ILE A 26 -5.18 -13.28 6.68
C ILE A 26 -6.58 -13.11 6.08
N LEU A 27 -6.83 -11.94 5.49
CA LEU A 27 -8.13 -11.57 4.92
C LEU A 27 -8.36 -12.12 3.51
N ALA A 28 -7.29 -12.57 2.84
CA ALA A 28 -7.36 -13.16 1.51
C ALA A 28 -8.25 -14.41 1.50
N PRO A 29 -9.13 -14.57 0.49
CA PRO A 29 -10.05 -15.69 0.45
C PRO A 29 -9.32 -17.02 0.18
N HIS A 30 -9.91 -18.13 0.64
CA HIS A 30 -9.41 -19.49 0.36
C HIS A 30 -9.71 -19.95 -1.07
N SER A 31 -10.62 -19.27 -1.78
CA SER A 31 -11.11 -19.64 -3.10
C SER A 31 -11.11 -18.42 -4.00
N ARG A 32 -10.91 -18.64 -5.31
CA ARG A 32 -11.16 -17.60 -6.32
C ARG A 32 -12.64 -17.48 -6.68
N THR A 33 -13.50 -18.39 -6.26
CA THR A 33 -14.95 -18.26 -6.40
C THR A 33 -15.52 -17.81 -5.07
N LEU A 34 -16.09 -16.60 -5.03
CA LEU A 34 -16.69 -16.01 -3.84
C LEU A 34 -18.20 -15.93 -3.98
N ASN A 35 -18.89 -16.19 -2.88
CA ASN A 35 -20.31 -15.92 -2.72
C ASN A 35 -20.48 -14.80 -1.69
N PRO A 36 -21.60 -14.07 -1.72
CA PRO A 36 -21.88 -13.08 -0.68
C PRO A 36 -22.01 -13.72 0.69
N SER A 37 -21.70 -12.95 1.73
CA SER A 37 -21.71 -13.42 3.13
C SER A 37 -23.07 -13.22 3.80
N LEU A 38 -23.83 -12.19 3.42
CA LEU A 38 -25.18 -11.92 3.93
C LEU A 38 -25.97 -11.00 2.99
N VAL A 39 -27.29 -10.94 3.22
CA VAL A 39 -28.18 -9.92 2.64
C VAL A 39 -28.09 -8.65 3.49
N TYR A 40 -27.73 -7.53 2.86
CA TYR A 40 -27.61 -6.23 3.53
C TYR A 40 -28.93 -5.47 3.54
N GLN A 41 -29.60 -5.38 2.38
CA GLN A 41 -30.92 -4.72 2.28
C GLN A 41 -31.72 -5.25 1.09
N VAL A 42 -33.05 -5.11 1.17
CA VAL A 42 -34.02 -5.47 0.12
C VAL A 42 -34.94 -4.29 -0.12
N ASN A 43 -35.23 -4.01 -1.38
CA ASN A 43 -36.21 -3.00 -1.79
C ASN A 43 -37.18 -3.60 -2.82
N GLY A 44 -38.47 -3.30 -2.68
CA GLY A 44 -39.53 -3.97 -3.45
C GLY A 44 -39.82 -5.38 -2.95
N THR A 45 -40.27 -6.26 -3.86
CA THR A 45 -40.69 -7.63 -3.51
C THR A 45 -39.64 -8.63 -3.99
N VAL A 46 -38.92 -9.24 -3.04
CA VAL A 46 -37.92 -10.29 -3.29
C VAL A 46 -38.20 -11.48 -2.38
N ASP A 47 -38.42 -12.65 -2.97
CA ASP A 47 -38.61 -13.90 -2.23
C ASP A 47 -37.26 -14.58 -1.98
N ASN A 48 -37.08 -15.09 -0.75
CA ASN A 48 -35.88 -15.79 -0.27
C ASN A 48 -34.54 -15.10 -0.62
N PRO A 49 -34.35 -13.80 -0.31
CA PRO A 49 -33.14 -13.06 -0.70
C PRO A 49 -31.84 -13.71 -0.21
N GLU A 50 -31.90 -14.49 0.88
CA GLU A 50 -30.77 -15.23 1.46
C GLU A 50 -30.35 -16.46 0.65
N ALA A 51 -31.13 -16.91 -0.34
CA ALA A 51 -30.84 -18.12 -1.10
C ALA A 51 -29.51 -18.06 -1.89
N LEU A 52 -29.03 -16.84 -2.21
CA LEU A 52 -27.75 -16.62 -2.88
C LEU A 52 -26.56 -16.46 -1.90
N VAL A 53 -26.79 -16.51 -0.59
CA VAL A 53 -25.76 -16.46 0.44
C VAL A 53 -25.26 -17.89 0.68
N GLY A 54 -24.06 -18.20 0.19
CA GLY A 54 -23.48 -19.54 0.28
C GLY A 54 -24.12 -20.56 -0.68
N LEU A 55 -23.89 -21.85 -0.42
CA LEU A 55 -24.43 -22.94 -1.24
C LEU A 55 -25.81 -23.37 -0.74
N THR A 56 -26.88 -22.97 -1.43
CA THR A 56 -28.24 -23.42 -1.12
C THR A 56 -28.91 -24.03 -2.36
N THR A 57 -29.98 -24.81 -2.16
CA THR A 57 -30.84 -25.32 -3.26
C THR A 57 -32.06 -24.44 -3.50
N HIS A 58 -32.17 -23.31 -2.80
CA HIS A 58 -33.31 -22.40 -2.90
C HIS A 58 -33.01 -21.33 -3.95
N GLN A 59 -34.04 -20.60 -4.36
CA GLN A 59 -33.92 -19.54 -5.37
C GLN A 59 -34.34 -18.20 -4.79
N THR A 60 -33.56 -17.16 -5.09
CA THR A 60 -33.96 -15.77 -4.88
C THR A 60 -34.81 -15.35 -6.08
N THR A 61 -36.00 -14.79 -5.83
CA THR A 61 -36.89 -14.32 -6.90
C THR A 61 -37.20 -12.83 -6.75
N LEU A 62 -36.85 -12.03 -7.76
CA LEU A 62 -37.10 -10.60 -7.84
C LEU A 62 -38.40 -10.35 -8.64
N HIS A 63 -39.38 -9.68 -8.03
CA HIS A 63 -40.65 -9.36 -8.66
C HIS A 63 -40.78 -7.88 -8.99
N GLY A 64 -41.08 -7.58 -10.26
CA GLY A 64 -41.25 -6.21 -10.72
C GLY A 64 -40.05 -5.33 -10.36
N LYS A 65 -40.29 -4.05 -10.10
CA LYS A 65 -39.23 -3.14 -9.66
C LYS A 65 -38.79 -3.52 -8.24
N SER A 66 -37.65 -4.19 -8.14
CA SER A 66 -37.11 -4.71 -6.89
C SER A 66 -35.58 -4.82 -6.96
N SER A 67 -34.94 -4.84 -5.79
CA SER A 67 -33.50 -5.03 -5.68
C SER A 67 -33.12 -5.68 -4.35
N VAL A 68 -31.97 -6.35 -4.35
CA VAL A 68 -31.36 -6.92 -3.15
C VAL A 68 -29.88 -6.62 -3.16
N THR A 69 -29.38 -6.03 -2.07
CA THR A 69 -27.96 -5.78 -1.87
C THR A 69 -27.37 -6.86 -0.98
N TYR A 70 -26.22 -7.38 -1.42
CA TYR A 70 -25.42 -8.34 -0.69
C TYR A 70 -24.15 -7.68 -0.14
N ASP A 71 -23.74 -8.08 1.06
CA ASP A 71 -22.46 -7.72 1.66
C ASP A 71 -21.52 -8.94 1.66
N PHE A 72 -20.31 -8.76 1.13
CA PHE A 72 -19.28 -9.80 1.13
C PHE A 72 -18.52 -9.87 2.48
N GLY A 73 -18.78 -8.93 3.40
CA GLY A 73 -18.17 -8.81 4.72
C GLY A 73 -16.77 -8.19 4.70
N ARG A 74 -16.16 -8.11 3.52
CA ARG A 74 -14.85 -7.51 3.27
C ARG A 74 -14.82 -6.94 1.85
N ASN A 75 -13.88 -6.03 1.58
CA ASN A 75 -13.62 -5.55 0.24
C ASN A 75 -13.08 -6.70 -0.62
N ILE A 76 -13.58 -6.85 -1.84
CA ILE A 76 -13.16 -7.87 -2.82
C ILE A 76 -13.04 -7.21 -4.20
N ALA A 77 -12.54 -7.93 -5.20
CA ALA A 77 -12.55 -7.49 -6.59
C ALA A 77 -12.77 -8.68 -7.52
N GLY A 78 -13.43 -8.49 -8.67
CA GLY A 78 -13.64 -9.60 -9.59
C GLY A 78 -14.72 -9.45 -10.63
N ILE A 79 -15.01 -10.58 -11.27
CA ILE A 79 -16.00 -10.72 -12.36
C ILE A 79 -17.25 -11.41 -11.81
N VAL A 80 -18.39 -10.76 -11.93
CA VAL A 80 -19.69 -11.31 -11.50
C VAL A 80 -20.21 -12.35 -12.48
N SER A 81 -20.84 -13.41 -11.93
CA SER A 81 -21.59 -14.43 -12.66
C SER A 81 -22.91 -14.71 -11.95
N LEU A 82 -23.99 -14.82 -12.73
CA LEU A 82 -25.37 -15.00 -12.27
C LEU A 82 -25.96 -16.27 -12.89
N ASP A 83 -26.50 -17.16 -12.08
CA ASP A 83 -27.20 -18.36 -12.55
C ASP A 83 -28.71 -18.15 -12.44
N VAL A 84 -29.33 -17.88 -13.60
CA VAL A 84 -30.76 -17.58 -13.74
C VAL A 84 -31.51 -18.88 -13.98
N THR A 85 -32.60 -19.09 -13.24
CA THR A 85 -33.40 -20.32 -13.30
C THR A 85 -34.74 -20.13 -13.97
N SER A 86 -35.30 -18.92 -13.92
CA SER A 86 -36.54 -18.60 -14.63
C SER A 86 -36.70 -17.10 -14.88
N VAL A 87 -37.39 -16.75 -15.98
CA VAL A 87 -37.75 -15.38 -16.33
C VAL A 87 -39.17 -15.34 -16.89
N SER A 88 -39.95 -14.35 -16.48
CA SER A 88 -41.34 -14.21 -16.95
C SER A 88 -41.49 -13.43 -18.28
N SER A 89 -40.41 -12.86 -18.81
CA SER A 89 -40.44 -11.99 -19.99
C SER A 89 -39.19 -12.14 -20.85
N LYS A 90 -39.36 -12.13 -22.18
CA LYS A 90 -38.25 -12.13 -23.15
C LYS A 90 -37.48 -10.81 -23.19
N ALA A 91 -38.03 -9.74 -22.63
CA ALA A 91 -37.37 -8.44 -22.51
C ALA A 91 -36.74 -8.22 -21.12
N ALA A 92 -36.72 -9.24 -20.26
CA ALA A 92 -36.18 -9.13 -18.91
C ALA A 92 -34.68 -8.79 -18.93
N GLN A 93 -34.31 -7.80 -18.12
CA GLN A 93 -32.94 -7.43 -17.83
C GLN A 93 -32.70 -7.50 -16.32
N LEU A 94 -31.52 -7.95 -15.95
CA LEU A 94 -31.05 -7.97 -14.57
C LEU A 94 -29.80 -7.09 -14.46
N GLY A 95 -29.87 -6.08 -13.61
CA GLY A 95 -28.79 -5.13 -13.38
C GLY A 95 -27.94 -5.54 -12.18
N VAL A 96 -26.68 -5.12 -12.20
CA VAL A 96 -25.74 -5.24 -11.08
C VAL A 96 -25.08 -3.88 -10.84
N THR A 97 -25.09 -3.42 -9.60
CA THR A 97 -24.32 -2.25 -9.15
C THR A 97 -23.34 -2.63 -8.05
N PHE A 98 -22.25 -1.86 -7.93
CA PHE A 98 -21.15 -2.11 -7.01
C PHE A 98 -20.81 -0.87 -6.18
N THR A 99 -20.37 -1.07 -4.93
CA THR A 99 -19.77 0.00 -4.12
C THR A 99 -18.84 -0.56 -3.05
N GLU A 100 -17.79 0.18 -2.72
CA GLU A 100 -16.92 -0.16 -1.58
C GLU A 100 -17.52 0.24 -0.21
N SER A 101 -18.31 1.32 -0.17
CA SER A 101 -18.92 1.84 1.06
C SER A 101 -20.44 1.68 1.06
N SER A 102 -21.01 1.53 2.26
CA SER A 102 -22.45 1.54 2.48
C SER A 102 -23.11 2.87 2.12
N LEU A 103 -22.35 3.97 2.04
CA LEU A 103 -22.87 5.30 1.69
C LEU A 103 -23.39 5.42 0.25
N TRP A 104 -22.88 4.60 -0.67
CA TRP A 104 -23.18 4.71 -2.10
C TRP A 104 -23.89 3.48 -2.65
N ILE A 105 -24.52 2.68 -1.79
CA ILE A 105 -25.37 1.57 -2.23
C ILE A 105 -26.57 2.16 -2.98
N SER A 106 -26.73 1.78 -4.24
CA SER A 106 -27.80 2.27 -5.11
C SER A 106 -28.26 1.18 -6.08
N SER A 107 -29.55 1.17 -6.40
CA SER A 107 -30.11 0.36 -7.49
C SER A 107 -30.00 1.05 -8.86
N GLU A 108 -29.56 2.30 -8.90
CA GLU A 108 -29.54 3.13 -10.12
C GLU A 108 -28.14 3.26 -10.73
N ALA A 109 -27.08 3.19 -9.93
CA ALA A 109 -25.69 3.32 -10.37
C ALA A 109 -24.71 2.66 -9.38
N CYS A 110 -23.46 2.47 -9.82
CA CYS A 110 -22.34 2.09 -8.96
C CYS A 110 -21.69 3.34 -8.32
N ASP A 111 -20.78 3.14 -7.36
CA ASP A 111 -19.86 4.20 -6.97
C ASP A 111 -18.92 4.60 -8.13
N ALA A 112 -18.29 5.76 -8.02
CA ALA A 112 -17.68 6.41 -9.18
C ALA A 112 -16.21 6.00 -9.41
N THR A 113 -15.79 6.06 -10.67
CA THR A 113 -14.37 6.05 -11.07
C THR A 113 -13.93 7.38 -11.70
N SER A 114 -14.88 8.15 -12.25
CA SER A 114 -14.63 9.42 -12.95
C SER A 114 -14.74 10.67 -12.05
N ASP A 115 -14.22 11.80 -12.51
CA ASP A 115 -14.13 13.08 -11.77
C ASP A 115 -15.46 13.70 -11.37
N ALA A 116 -16.55 13.32 -12.05
CA ALA A 116 -17.94 13.65 -11.75
C ALA A 116 -18.83 12.46 -12.14
N GLY A 117 -20.09 12.47 -11.70
CA GLY A 117 -21.05 11.41 -12.03
C GLY A 117 -20.87 10.12 -11.24
N LEU A 118 -21.65 9.12 -11.63
CA LEU A 118 -21.66 7.76 -11.06
C LEU A 118 -21.53 6.75 -12.19
N ASP A 119 -20.87 5.63 -11.92
CA ASP A 119 -20.65 4.60 -12.92
C ASP A 119 -21.95 3.85 -13.23
N SER A 120 -22.16 3.54 -14.51
CA SER A 120 -23.33 2.82 -15.01
C SER A 120 -23.47 1.41 -14.40
N PRO A 121 -24.71 0.94 -14.12
CA PRO A 121 -24.96 -0.46 -13.78
C PRO A 121 -24.58 -1.40 -14.92
N LEU A 122 -24.16 -2.61 -14.57
CA LEU A 122 -23.94 -3.68 -15.53
C LEU A 122 -25.25 -4.44 -15.79
N TRP A 123 -25.76 -4.41 -17.02
CA TRP A 123 -27.03 -5.04 -17.39
C TRP A 123 -26.85 -6.36 -18.15
N PHE A 124 -27.53 -7.40 -17.69
CA PHE A 124 -27.59 -8.72 -18.32
C PHE A 124 -28.94 -8.92 -19.01
N SER A 125 -28.92 -9.31 -20.28
CA SER A 125 -30.14 -9.64 -21.04
C SER A 125 -30.56 -11.09 -20.76
N VAL A 126 -31.34 -11.28 -19.70
CA VAL A 126 -31.72 -12.61 -19.19
C VAL A 126 -32.99 -13.18 -19.83
N GLY A 127 -33.65 -12.43 -20.72
CA GLY A 127 -34.86 -12.85 -21.43
C GLY A 127 -34.72 -14.08 -22.34
N HIS A 128 -33.50 -14.60 -22.54
CA HIS A 128 -33.25 -15.85 -23.25
C HIS A 128 -33.64 -17.10 -22.45
N GLY A 129 -33.90 -16.98 -21.15
CA GLY A 129 -34.32 -18.09 -20.29
C GLY A 129 -33.25 -18.49 -19.27
N PRO A 130 -33.35 -19.70 -18.71
CA PRO A 130 -32.40 -20.18 -17.71
C PRO A 130 -30.98 -20.33 -18.28
N GLY A 131 -29.96 -20.02 -17.47
CA GLY A 131 -28.56 -20.15 -17.84
C GLY A 131 -27.62 -19.30 -16.97
N THR A 132 -26.32 -19.42 -17.24
CA THR A 132 -25.27 -18.64 -16.58
C THR A 132 -24.95 -17.39 -17.38
N TYR A 133 -24.98 -16.24 -16.71
CA TYR A 133 -24.73 -14.91 -17.25
C TYR A 133 -23.51 -14.31 -16.54
N GLY A 134 -22.36 -14.32 -17.22
CA GLY A 134 -21.10 -13.77 -16.71
C GLY A 134 -20.75 -12.43 -17.33
N ALA A 135 -20.14 -11.54 -16.56
CA ALA A 135 -19.60 -10.29 -17.08
C ALA A 135 -18.38 -10.54 -17.98
N ASP A 136 -18.24 -9.76 -19.05
CA ASP A 136 -17.02 -9.72 -19.85
C ASP A 136 -15.82 -9.27 -19.00
N LYS A 137 -14.60 -9.74 -19.32
CA LYS A 137 -13.36 -9.34 -18.63
C LYS A 137 -13.18 -7.82 -18.51
N LYS A 138 -13.59 -7.05 -19.53
CA LYS A 138 -13.51 -5.57 -19.53
C LYS A 138 -14.42 -4.89 -18.50
N HIS A 139 -15.45 -5.60 -18.02
CA HIS A 139 -16.36 -5.14 -16.96
C HIS A 139 -16.08 -5.87 -15.63
N LEU A 140 -14.87 -6.42 -15.47
CA LEU A 140 -14.35 -6.73 -14.15
C LEU A 140 -14.48 -5.49 -13.27
N ARG A 141 -15.18 -5.61 -12.16
CA ARG A 141 -15.19 -4.53 -11.18
C ARG A 141 -13.90 -4.63 -10.37
N GLY A 142 -13.28 -3.47 -10.16
CA GLY A 142 -12.22 -3.30 -9.18
C GLY A 142 -12.71 -3.58 -7.76
N ALA A 143 -12.19 -2.89 -6.76
CA ALA A 143 -12.65 -3.11 -5.40
C ALA A 143 -14.15 -2.77 -5.22
N PHE A 144 -14.87 -3.64 -4.53
CA PHE A 144 -16.21 -3.44 -4.00
C PHE A 144 -16.46 -4.36 -2.79
N ARG A 145 -17.33 -3.94 -1.88
CA ARG A 145 -17.81 -4.77 -0.76
C ARG A 145 -19.28 -5.14 -0.90
N TYR A 146 -20.05 -4.24 -1.50
CA TYR A 146 -21.48 -4.42 -1.70
C TYR A 146 -21.81 -4.58 -3.18
N LEU A 147 -22.73 -5.49 -3.46
CA LEU A 147 -23.26 -5.74 -4.80
C LEU A 147 -24.79 -5.74 -4.73
N THR A 148 -25.45 -4.94 -5.57
CA THR A 148 -26.93 -4.92 -5.64
C THR A 148 -27.41 -5.56 -6.94
N LEU A 149 -28.25 -6.59 -6.83
CA LEU A 149 -29.04 -7.11 -7.95
C LEU A 149 -30.26 -6.24 -8.15
N VAL A 150 -30.55 -5.86 -9.39
CA VAL A 150 -31.60 -4.89 -9.73
C VAL A 150 -32.50 -5.44 -10.83
N ASN A 151 -33.79 -5.59 -10.52
CA ASN A 151 -34.84 -5.73 -11.53
C ASN A 151 -35.54 -4.38 -11.67
N ASN A 152 -35.37 -3.71 -12.81
CA ASN A 152 -35.98 -2.40 -13.07
C ASN A 152 -37.28 -2.50 -13.89
N SER A 153 -37.73 -3.71 -14.19
CA SER A 153 -38.84 -4.00 -15.10
C SER A 153 -40.08 -4.50 -14.34
N THR A 154 -41.10 -4.94 -15.06
CA THR A 154 -42.26 -5.66 -14.47
C THR A 154 -42.08 -7.17 -14.47
N ALA A 155 -40.95 -7.69 -14.95
CA ALA A 155 -40.68 -9.12 -15.03
C ALA A 155 -40.51 -9.74 -13.63
N THR A 156 -40.70 -11.04 -13.53
CA THR A 156 -40.23 -11.88 -12.43
C THR A 156 -38.99 -12.62 -12.89
N ILE A 157 -37.92 -12.58 -12.08
CA ILE A 157 -36.62 -13.19 -12.38
C ILE A 157 -36.19 -14.02 -11.17
N SER A 158 -35.93 -15.31 -11.37
CA SER A 158 -35.43 -16.22 -10.33
C SER A 158 -33.99 -16.63 -10.60
N LEU A 159 -33.18 -16.71 -9.55
CA LEU A 159 -31.77 -17.11 -9.60
C LEU A 159 -31.44 -18.08 -8.45
N ASP A 160 -30.55 -19.04 -8.69
CA ASP A 160 -29.96 -19.91 -7.65
C ASP A 160 -28.45 -19.68 -7.45
N GLY A 161 -27.81 -18.87 -8.30
CA GLY A 161 -26.38 -18.57 -8.18
C GLY A 161 -26.04 -17.09 -8.35
N LEU A 162 -25.24 -16.59 -7.41
CA LEU A 162 -24.46 -15.36 -7.53
C LEU A 162 -23.03 -15.69 -7.07
N SER A 163 -22.07 -15.52 -7.97
CA SER A 163 -20.66 -15.73 -7.65
C SER A 163 -19.78 -14.66 -8.26
N ILE A 164 -18.64 -14.40 -7.60
CA ILE A 164 -17.58 -13.53 -8.08
C ILE A 164 -16.34 -14.39 -8.35
N ASN A 165 -15.80 -14.32 -9.56
CA ASN A 165 -14.45 -14.78 -9.83
C ASN A 165 -13.45 -13.71 -9.36
N TYR A 166 -12.80 -13.97 -8.22
CA TYR A 166 -11.83 -13.12 -7.56
C TYR A 166 -10.51 -13.06 -8.35
N THR A 167 -10.21 -11.87 -8.84
CA THR A 167 -9.12 -11.64 -9.81
C THR A 167 -7.91 -10.95 -9.23
N ALA A 168 -8.00 -10.46 -8.00
CA ALA A 168 -6.87 -9.80 -7.37
C ALA A 168 -5.72 -10.80 -7.09
N ALA A 169 -4.51 -10.27 -7.04
CA ALA A 169 -3.27 -11.03 -6.85
C ALA A 169 -3.21 -12.28 -7.76
N PRO A 170 -3.19 -12.12 -9.10
CA PRO A 170 -3.44 -13.21 -10.04
C PRO A 170 -2.41 -14.35 -9.97
N THR A 171 -1.18 -14.05 -9.57
CA THR A 171 -0.05 -15.00 -9.51
C THR A 171 0.31 -15.45 -8.10
N GLN A 172 -0.33 -14.89 -7.05
CA GLN A 172 0.00 -15.23 -5.67
C GLN A 172 -0.77 -16.48 -5.22
N ASP A 173 -0.14 -17.26 -4.33
CA ASP A 173 -0.89 -18.05 -3.36
C ASP A 173 -1.53 -17.07 -2.38
N LEU A 174 -2.86 -16.90 -2.47
CA LEU A 174 -3.59 -15.84 -1.79
C LEU A 174 -3.34 -15.82 -0.28
N ARG A 175 -3.14 -16.99 0.34
CA ARG A 175 -2.91 -17.11 1.79
C ARG A 175 -1.47 -17.48 2.14
N GLY A 176 -0.60 -17.67 1.15
CA GLY A 176 0.80 -18.04 1.33
C GLY A 176 1.71 -16.85 1.67
N TYR A 177 1.34 -16.05 2.68
CA TYR A 177 2.12 -14.89 3.09
C TYR A 177 3.53 -15.29 3.52
N LYS A 178 4.50 -14.42 3.22
CA LYS A 178 5.92 -14.60 3.54
C LYS A 178 6.38 -13.83 4.76
N GLY A 179 5.49 -13.05 5.37
CA GLY A 179 5.67 -12.49 6.68
C GLY A 179 4.41 -12.49 7.51
N TYR A 180 4.58 -12.17 8.79
CA TYR A 180 3.53 -12.18 9.80
C TYR A 180 3.85 -11.15 10.88
N PHE A 181 2.81 -10.70 11.58
CA PHE A 181 2.90 -9.84 12.74
C PHE A 181 1.83 -10.19 13.77
N HIS A 182 2.17 -10.12 15.04
CA HIS A 182 1.27 -10.24 16.17
C HIS A 182 1.85 -9.45 17.35
N SER A 183 0.97 -8.88 18.15
CA SER A 183 1.28 -8.10 19.33
C SER A 183 0.21 -8.25 20.42
N SER A 184 0.46 -7.63 21.57
CA SER A 184 -0.51 -7.51 22.67
C SER A 184 -1.72 -6.60 22.38
N ASP A 185 -1.83 -6.02 21.18
CA ASP A 185 -2.90 -5.10 20.79
C ASP A 185 -3.61 -5.63 19.54
N GLU A 186 -4.86 -6.05 19.71
CA GLU A 186 -5.68 -6.67 18.66
C GLU A 186 -5.95 -5.74 17.48
N LEU A 187 -6.12 -4.43 17.73
CA LEU A 187 -6.34 -3.48 16.65
C LEU A 187 -5.08 -3.35 15.78
N ILE A 188 -3.91 -3.27 16.42
CA ILE A 188 -2.63 -3.20 15.69
C ILE A 188 -2.38 -4.48 14.89
N ASN A 189 -2.76 -5.65 15.42
CA ASN A 189 -2.68 -6.90 14.69
C ASN A 189 -3.50 -6.82 13.40
N ARG A 190 -4.80 -6.47 13.51
CA ARG A 190 -5.70 -6.33 12.35
C ARG A 190 -5.21 -5.31 11.32
N ILE A 191 -4.65 -4.17 11.78
CA ILE A 191 -4.11 -3.12 10.91
C ILE A 191 -3.00 -3.66 9.98
N TRP A 192 -2.11 -4.51 10.50
CA TRP A 192 -1.02 -5.08 9.70
C TRP A 192 -1.56 -5.93 8.54
N TYR A 193 -2.55 -6.80 8.80
CA TYR A 193 -3.11 -7.68 7.77
C TYR A 193 -4.03 -6.95 6.78
N ALA A 194 -4.74 -5.91 7.22
CA ALA A 194 -5.50 -5.03 6.34
C ALA A 194 -4.59 -4.30 5.33
N GLY A 195 -3.39 -3.90 5.76
CA GLY A 195 -2.39 -3.32 4.87
C GLY A 195 -1.90 -4.31 3.81
N ALA A 196 -1.54 -5.53 4.22
CA ALA A 196 -1.17 -6.60 3.30
C ALA A 196 -2.30 -6.96 2.31
N TYR A 197 -3.54 -7.06 2.79
CA TYR A 197 -4.69 -7.38 1.94
C TYR A 197 -5.06 -6.25 0.97
N THR A 198 -4.87 -4.98 1.39
CA THR A 198 -5.00 -3.84 0.48
C THR A 198 -4.06 -3.98 -0.71
N LEU A 199 -2.79 -4.37 -0.49
CA LEU A 199 -1.84 -4.60 -1.59
C LEU A 199 -2.23 -5.76 -2.50
N GLN A 200 -2.84 -6.81 -1.97
CA GLN A 200 -3.37 -7.89 -2.81
C GLN A 200 -4.47 -7.38 -3.74
N LEU A 201 -5.42 -6.56 -3.24
CA LEU A 201 -6.43 -5.92 -4.10
C LEU A 201 -5.83 -4.95 -5.13
N CYS A 202 -4.75 -4.23 -4.77
CA CYS A 202 -3.98 -3.38 -5.67
C CYS A 202 -3.00 -4.17 -6.58
N THR A 203 -3.00 -5.50 -6.53
CA THR A 203 -2.21 -6.34 -7.44
C THR A 203 -3.12 -6.95 -8.48
N ILE A 204 -2.89 -6.65 -9.76
CA ILE A 204 -3.85 -6.95 -10.84
C ILE A 204 -3.20 -7.67 -12.03
N ASP A 205 -4.03 -8.31 -12.85
CA ASP A 205 -3.65 -8.70 -14.21
C ASP A 205 -3.37 -7.41 -15.02
N PRO A 206 -2.17 -7.24 -15.60
CA PRO A 206 -1.79 -6.02 -16.33
C PRO A 206 -2.72 -5.63 -17.46
N THR A 207 -3.52 -6.57 -18.00
CA THR A 207 -4.51 -6.33 -19.07
C THR A 207 -5.84 -5.75 -18.57
N THR A 208 -5.97 -5.55 -17.24
CA THR A 208 -7.19 -5.07 -16.57
C THR A 208 -6.99 -3.73 -15.85
N GLY A 209 -6.05 -2.92 -16.33
CA GLY A 209 -5.94 -1.53 -15.89
C GLY A 209 -7.12 -0.70 -16.40
N ASP A 210 -7.39 0.41 -15.74
CA ASP A 210 -8.45 1.33 -16.14
C ASP A 210 -8.11 1.96 -17.49
N SER A 211 -9.08 1.99 -18.39
CA SER A 211 -8.92 2.62 -19.70
C SER A 211 -8.96 4.14 -19.64
N LEU A 212 -9.40 4.73 -18.53
CA LEU A 212 -9.48 6.18 -18.31
C LEU A 212 -10.13 6.92 -19.48
N ILE A 213 -11.17 6.33 -20.04
CA ILE A 213 -11.90 6.81 -21.23
C ILE A 213 -12.50 8.21 -21.08
N TRP A 214 -12.67 8.67 -19.84
CA TRP A 214 -13.19 9.99 -19.51
C TRP A 214 -12.11 10.96 -19.02
N LEU A 215 -10.83 10.57 -18.98
CA LEU A 215 -9.74 11.44 -18.57
C LEU A 215 -9.65 12.66 -19.50
N GLY A 216 -9.80 13.85 -18.91
CA GLY A 216 -9.83 15.11 -19.66
C GLY A 216 -11.12 15.36 -20.45
N VAL A 217 -12.13 14.50 -20.29
CA VAL A 217 -13.46 14.65 -20.92
C VAL A 217 -14.52 14.94 -19.86
N ILE A 218 -14.61 14.09 -18.82
CA ILE A 218 -15.39 14.38 -17.61
C ILE A 218 -14.44 15.00 -16.61
N THR A 219 -14.84 16.14 -16.07
CA THR A 219 -14.07 16.96 -15.15
C THR A 219 -14.86 17.21 -13.88
N SER A 220 -14.17 17.62 -12.82
CA SER A 220 -14.82 17.97 -11.55
C SER A 220 -15.73 19.22 -11.61
N SER A 221 -15.82 19.90 -12.75
CA SER A 221 -16.79 20.97 -13.01
C SER A 221 -18.10 20.47 -13.64
N ASP A 222 -18.14 19.25 -14.15
CA ASP A 222 -19.34 18.70 -14.76
C ASP A 222 -20.38 18.31 -13.70
N ASN A 223 -21.66 18.50 -14.04
CA ASN A 223 -22.78 18.16 -13.18
C ASN A 223 -23.57 17.01 -13.79
N ILE A 224 -23.06 15.79 -13.61
CA ILE A 224 -23.68 14.55 -14.07
C ILE A 224 -24.46 13.96 -12.90
N THR A 225 -25.78 13.89 -13.03
CA THR A 225 -26.67 13.36 -11.98
C THR A 225 -27.58 12.28 -12.54
N LEU A 226 -28.06 11.40 -11.66
CA LEU A 226 -29.03 10.37 -12.02
C LEU A 226 -30.23 10.99 -12.78
N PRO A 227 -30.76 10.29 -13.80
CA PRO A 227 -30.43 8.93 -14.20
C PRO A 227 -29.24 8.80 -15.16
N GLN A 228 -28.50 9.89 -15.44
CA GLN A 228 -27.29 9.82 -16.27
C GLN A 228 -26.14 9.18 -15.49
N THR A 229 -25.40 8.31 -16.14
CA THR A 229 -24.29 7.54 -15.57
C THR A 229 -23.17 7.38 -16.58
N ASP A 230 -21.97 7.14 -16.09
CA ASP A 230 -20.77 7.05 -16.89
C ASP A 230 -20.44 5.60 -17.26
N SER A 231 -20.05 5.36 -18.50
CA SER A 231 -19.48 4.07 -18.87
C SER A 231 -18.11 3.89 -18.20
N TRP A 232 -17.68 2.65 -17.99
CA TRP A 232 -16.39 2.33 -17.38
C TRP A 232 -15.84 1.01 -17.94
N TRP A 233 -14.51 0.91 -18.11
CA TRP A 233 -13.84 -0.30 -18.62
C TRP A 233 -12.46 -0.51 -18.00
N ASN A 234 -12.20 -1.74 -17.55
CA ASN A 234 -10.91 -2.21 -17.06
C ASN A 234 -10.26 -3.13 -18.09
N ASN A 235 -9.80 -2.57 -19.21
CA ASN A 235 -9.24 -3.32 -20.34
C ASN A 235 -8.01 -2.68 -20.98
N TYR A 236 -7.34 -1.75 -20.28
CA TYR A 236 -6.06 -1.21 -20.73
C TYR A 236 -4.92 -2.11 -20.26
N THR A 237 -3.95 -2.33 -21.14
CA THR A 237 -2.71 -3.04 -20.78
C THR A 237 -1.68 -2.06 -20.27
N ILE A 238 -1.47 -2.02 -18.95
CA ILE A 238 -0.67 -0.98 -18.27
C ILE A 238 0.81 -1.33 -18.13
N THR A 239 1.14 -2.62 -18.02
CA THR A 239 2.51 -3.13 -17.91
C THR A 239 2.67 -4.41 -18.71
N ASN A 240 3.92 -4.88 -18.84
CA ASN A 240 4.21 -6.20 -19.39
C ASN A 240 4.32 -7.23 -18.25
N GLY A 241 4.05 -8.51 -18.54
CA GLY A 241 4.10 -9.60 -17.57
C GLY A 241 2.72 -10.12 -17.18
N SER A 242 2.67 -10.94 -16.12
CA SER A 242 1.45 -11.60 -15.64
C SER A 242 0.82 -10.97 -14.40
N THR A 243 1.48 -9.99 -13.80
CA THR A 243 1.02 -9.30 -12.59
C THR A 243 1.65 -7.91 -12.51
N THR A 244 0.98 -6.97 -11.85
CA THR A 244 1.51 -5.62 -11.58
C THR A 244 0.84 -5.01 -10.36
N LEU A 245 1.60 -4.20 -9.64
CA LEU A 245 1.10 -3.39 -8.54
C LEU A 245 0.60 -2.05 -9.09
N VAL A 246 -0.57 -1.61 -8.61
CA VAL A 246 -1.20 -0.34 -8.96
C VAL A 246 -1.49 0.50 -7.71
N ASP A 247 -1.91 1.76 -7.91
CA ASP A 247 -2.31 2.68 -6.84
C ASP A 247 -3.49 2.14 -6.02
N GLY A 248 -4.63 1.93 -6.67
CA GLY A 248 -5.89 1.61 -6.05
C GLY A 248 -6.60 0.48 -6.76
N ALA A 249 -7.49 -0.20 -6.05
CA ALA A 249 -8.18 -1.34 -6.59
C ALA A 249 -9.48 -0.97 -7.34
N LYS A 250 -10.16 0.14 -7.00
CA LYS A 250 -11.42 0.57 -7.65
C LYS A 250 -11.18 1.40 -8.92
N ARG A 251 -10.73 2.65 -8.76
CA ARG A 251 -10.47 3.64 -9.83
C ARG A 251 -8.98 3.67 -10.18
N ASP A 252 -8.64 4.34 -11.28
CA ASP A 252 -7.28 4.54 -11.79
C ASP A 252 -6.61 3.22 -12.16
N ARG A 253 -6.34 2.34 -11.18
CA ARG A 253 -5.74 1.02 -11.39
C ARG A 253 -4.51 1.12 -12.30
N LEU A 254 -3.66 2.13 -12.04
CA LEU A 254 -2.46 2.45 -12.80
C LEU A 254 -1.21 2.34 -11.93
N VAL A 255 -0.05 2.35 -12.58
CA VAL A 255 1.23 2.43 -11.85
C VAL A 255 1.49 3.89 -11.46
N TRP A 256 1.49 4.17 -10.16
CA TRP A 256 1.84 5.47 -9.60
C TRP A 256 3.10 5.36 -8.72
N PRO A 257 4.21 6.05 -9.05
CA PRO A 257 5.45 5.90 -8.30
C PRO A 257 5.39 6.43 -6.87
N GLY A 258 4.56 7.46 -6.60
CA GLY A 258 4.31 7.95 -5.24
C GLY A 258 3.83 6.84 -4.32
N ASP A 259 2.76 6.15 -4.71
CA ASP A 259 2.17 5.01 -4.02
C ASP A 259 3.17 3.90 -3.73
N MET A 260 4.00 3.59 -4.72
CA MET A 260 5.01 2.55 -4.62
C MET A 260 6.02 2.81 -3.49
N SER A 261 6.26 4.07 -3.11
CA SER A 261 7.19 4.41 -2.02
C SER A 261 6.73 3.95 -0.64
N ILE A 262 5.43 3.65 -0.49
CA ILE A 262 4.87 2.98 0.69
C ILE A 262 4.64 1.49 0.38
N ALA A 263 4.01 1.21 -0.76
CA ALA A 263 3.51 -0.12 -1.08
C ALA A 263 4.62 -1.18 -1.23
N ILE A 264 5.80 -0.82 -1.77
CA ILE A 264 6.93 -1.76 -1.91
C ILE A 264 7.43 -2.22 -0.55
N GLU A 265 7.58 -1.30 0.40
CA GLU A 265 8.06 -1.64 1.75
C GLU A 265 7.11 -2.63 2.43
N SER A 266 5.81 -2.42 2.27
CA SER A 266 4.76 -3.27 2.83
C SER A 266 4.65 -4.62 2.10
N ALA A 267 4.78 -4.66 0.77
CA ALA A 267 4.82 -5.91 0.00
C ALA A 267 5.99 -6.79 0.43
N ALA A 268 7.18 -6.19 0.60
CA ALA A 268 8.41 -6.89 0.94
C ALA A 268 8.34 -7.66 2.28
N VAL A 269 7.57 -7.15 3.25
CA VAL A 269 7.43 -7.78 4.58
C VAL A 269 6.18 -8.64 4.74
N SER A 270 5.26 -8.64 3.77
CA SER A 270 3.98 -9.35 3.88
C SER A 270 3.88 -10.49 2.88
N THR A 271 3.46 -10.24 1.65
CA THR A 271 3.28 -11.26 0.60
C THR A 271 4.59 -11.62 -0.11
N ALA A 272 5.61 -10.76 -0.01
CA ALA A 272 6.84 -10.79 -0.79
C ALA A 272 6.61 -10.77 -2.32
N ASP A 273 5.49 -10.18 -2.78
CA ASP A 273 5.23 -10.00 -4.20
C ASP A 273 6.04 -8.84 -4.81
N LEU A 274 7.32 -9.11 -5.02
CA LEU A 274 8.26 -8.18 -5.63
C LEU A 274 8.23 -8.26 -7.17
N GLU A 275 7.61 -9.27 -7.78
CA GLU A 275 7.47 -9.33 -9.24
C GLU A 275 6.46 -8.28 -9.74
N SER A 276 5.34 -8.11 -9.03
CA SER A 276 4.37 -7.03 -9.33
C SER A 276 4.97 -5.63 -9.19
N VAL A 277 5.93 -5.46 -8.28
CA VAL A 277 6.71 -4.22 -8.13
C VAL A 277 7.65 -4.03 -9.32
N ARG A 278 8.33 -5.11 -9.74
CA ARG A 278 9.26 -5.08 -10.86
C ARG A 278 8.57 -4.63 -12.15
N THR A 279 7.47 -5.27 -12.53
CA THR A 279 6.74 -4.96 -13.77
C THR A 279 6.22 -3.52 -13.76
N ALA A 280 5.76 -3.04 -12.61
CA ALA A 280 5.38 -1.65 -12.39
C ALA A 280 6.55 -0.69 -12.65
N LEU A 281 7.71 -0.89 -12.01
CA LEU A 281 8.91 -0.06 -12.23
C LEU A 281 9.37 -0.08 -13.69
N GLU A 282 9.43 -1.26 -14.30
CA GLU A 282 9.85 -1.41 -15.69
C GLU A 282 8.94 -0.61 -16.63
N SER A 283 7.63 -0.54 -16.36
CA SER A 283 6.69 0.26 -17.15
C SER A 283 6.97 1.76 -17.06
N LEU A 284 7.37 2.27 -15.89
CA LEU A 284 7.77 3.67 -15.70
C LEU A 284 9.10 3.98 -16.40
N PHE A 285 10.07 3.08 -16.31
CA PHE A 285 11.38 3.27 -16.97
C PHE A 285 11.29 3.28 -18.50
N VAL A 286 10.34 2.54 -19.09
CA VAL A 286 10.08 2.59 -20.53
C VAL A 286 9.60 3.99 -20.98
N LEU A 287 8.94 4.73 -20.10
CA LEU A 287 8.42 6.08 -20.36
C LEU A 287 9.45 7.18 -20.10
N GLN A 288 10.68 6.86 -19.68
CA GLN A 288 11.70 7.87 -19.39
C GLN A 288 12.07 8.66 -20.66
N LYS A 289 12.02 9.99 -20.56
CA LYS A 289 12.33 10.89 -21.67
C LYS A 289 13.84 10.99 -21.95
N ALA A 290 14.16 11.53 -23.12
CA ALA A 290 15.54 11.75 -23.57
C ALA A 290 16.36 12.69 -22.67
N ASN A 291 15.72 13.56 -21.88
CA ASN A 291 16.39 14.42 -20.90
C ASN A 291 16.55 13.76 -19.50
N GLY A 292 16.06 12.54 -19.31
CA GLY A 292 16.10 11.81 -18.03
C GLY A 292 14.81 11.85 -17.22
N GLN A 293 13.85 12.70 -17.59
CA GLN A 293 12.59 12.81 -16.87
C GLN A 293 11.79 11.50 -16.91
N LEU A 294 11.53 10.92 -15.73
CA LEU A 294 10.53 9.87 -15.49
C LEU A 294 9.10 10.45 -15.39
N PRO A 295 8.06 9.68 -15.74
CA PRO A 295 6.69 10.17 -15.82
C PRO A 295 6.06 10.42 -14.44
N TYR A 296 4.99 11.20 -14.40
CA TYR A 296 4.16 11.36 -13.20
C TYR A 296 3.40 10.07 -12.84
N ALA A 297 2.84 9.39 -13.84
CA ALA A 297 2.13 8.12 -13.70
C ALA A 297 2.37 7.21 -14.92
N GLY A 298 1.99 5.94 -14.79
CA GLY A 298 1.93 4.99 -15.89
C GLY A 298 0.86 5.35 -16.94
N ARG A 299 0.86 4.62 -18.05
CA ARG A 299 -0.18 4.75 -19.09
C ARG A 299 -1.51 4.16 -18.61
N PRO A 300 -2.67 4.65 -19.09
CA PRO A 300 -2.85 5.67 -20.15
C PRO A 300 -2.86 7.12 -19.66
N PHE A 301 -2.39 7.42 -18.45
CA PHE A 301 -2.40 8.78 -17.92
C PHE A 301 -1.61 9.78 -18.78
N LEU A 302 -1.93 11.07 -18.59
CA LEU A 302 -1.32 12.18 -19.33
C LEU A 302 0.16 12.36 -18.96
N ASP A 303 0.96 12.82 -19.93
CA ASP A 303 2.36 13.19 -19.71
C ASP A 303 2.45 14.54 -19.00
N ILE A 304 2.39 14.49 -17.67
CA ILE A 304 2.50 15.65 -16.77
C ILE A 304 3.85 15.58 -16.06
N VAL A 305 4.47 16.74 -15.81
CA VAL A 305 5.67 16.83 -15.00
C VAL A 305 5.29 16.88 -13.52
N SER A 306 5.80 15.94 -12.75
CA SER A 306 5.86 16.02 -11.29
C SER A 306 7.30 15.77 -10.85
N PHE A 307 7.86 16.69 -10.07
CA PHE A 307 9.24 16.58 -9.60
C PHE A 307 9.38 15.49 -8.52
N THR A 308 8.44 15.39 -7.60
CA THR A 308 8.45 14.42 -6.50
C THR A 308 8.17 13.01 -7.01
N TYR A 309 7.21 12.80 -7.91
CA TYR A 309 6.90 11.46 -8.46
C TYR A 309 8.02 10.94 -9.37
N HIS A 310 8.73 11.84 -10.05
CA HIS A 310 10.00 11.52 -10.70
C HIS A 310 10.99 10.91 -9.69
N LEU A 311 11.17 11.53 -8.52
CA LEU A 311 12.07 11.05 -7.49
C LEU A 311 11.57 9.75 -6.85
N HIS A 312 10.26 9.60 -6.65
CA HIS A 312 9.67 8.36 -6.14
C HIS A 312 9.92 7.16 -7.06
N SER A 313 10.01 7.37 -8.38
CA SER A 313 10.42 6.31 -9.31
C SER A 313 11.87 5.84 -9.04
N LEU A 314 12.77 6.77 -8.68
CA LEU A 314 14.14 6.44 -8.30
C LEU A 314 14.18 5.72 -6.94
N ILE A 315 13.40 6.18 -5.96
CA ILE A 315 13.22 5.50 -4.67
C ILE A 315 12.74 4.06 -4.87
N GLY A 316 11.74 3.87 -5.74
CA GLY A 316 11.22 2.54 -6.07
C GLY A 316 12.30 1.61 -6.64
N ALA A 317 13.16 2.10 -7.53
CA ALA A 317 14.27 1.32 -8.07
C ALA A 317 15.31 0.93 -7.00
N SER A 318 15.69 1.88 -6.12
CA SER A 318 16.59 1.63 -4.99
C SER A 318 16.00 0.61 -4.02
N SER A 319 14.72 0.78 -3.67
CA SER A 319 13.97 -0.10 -2.75
C SER A 319 13.83 -1.50 -3.32
N TYR A 320 13.49 -1.63 -4.60
CA TYR A 320 13.41 -2.92 -5.27
C TYR A 320 14.73 -3.70 -5.17
N TYR A 321 15.87 -3.05 -5.44
CA TYR A 321 17.18 -3.67 -5.25
C TYR A 321 17.47 -3.99 -3.78
N GLN A 322 17.09 -3.12 -2.85
CA GLN A 322 17.28 -3.36 -1.42
C GLN A 322 16.53 -4.62 -0.95
N TYR A 323 15.30 -4.86 -1.43
CA TYR A 323 14.50 -6.00 -1.02
C TYR A 323 14.81 -7.28 -1.80
N THR A 324 15.09 -7.19 -3.09
CA THR A 324 15.39 -8.37 -3.92
C THR A 324 16.85 -8.76 -3.92
N GLY A 325 17.77 -7.81 -3.75
CA GLY A 325 19.19 -8.00 -4.05
C GLY A 325 19.50 -8.28 -5.53
N ASP A 326 18.56 -8.01 -6.45
CA ASP A 326 18.76 -8.26 -7.89
C ASP A 326 19.75 -7.25 -8.51
N ARG A 327 21.04 -7.58 -8.39
CA ARG A 327 22.13 -6.77 -8.93
C ARG A 327 22.03 -6.64 -10.45
N SER A 328 21.60 -7.68 -11.15
CA SER A 328 21.52 -7.69 -12.61
C SER A 328 20.47 -6.69 -13.09
N TRP A 329 19.30 -6.67 -12.44
CA TRP A 329 18.24 -5.73 -12.74
C TRP A 329 18.68 -4.28 -12.51
N ILE A 330 19.21 -3.94 -11.34
CA ILE A 330 19.62 -2.55 -11.07
C ILE A 330 20.78 -2.11 -11.96
N THR A 331 21.69 -3.02 -12.32
CA THR A 331 22.79 -2.73 -13.27
C THR A 331 22.24 -2.38 -14.65
N ARG A 332 21.21 -3.11 -15.12
CA ARG A 332 20.54 -2.83 -16.40
C ARG A 332 19.92 -1.42 -16.43
N TYR A 333 19.28 -1.00 -15.34
CA TYR A 333 18.62 0.30 -15.26
C TYR A 333 19.52 1.43 -14.70
N TRP A 334 20.75 1.14 -14.30
CA TRP A 334 21.64 2.11 -13.65
C TRP A 334 21.91 3.35 -14.50
N GLY A 335 22.05 3.19 -15.83
CA GLY A 335 22.20 4.31 -16.74
C GLY A 335 20.97 5.24 -16.74
N GLN A 336 19.77 4.66 -16.73
CA GLN A 336 18.51 5.40 -16.66
C GLN A 336 18.32 6.06 -15.30
N TYR A 337 18.66 5.37 -14.20
CA TYR A 337 18.66 5.92 -12.85
C TYR A 337 19.54 7.17 -12.75
N LYS A 338 20.80 7.09 -13.19
CA LYS A 338 21.74 8.23 -13.18
C LYS A 338 21.22 9.40 -14.02
N LYS A 339 20.59 9.12 -15.16
CA LYS A 339 19.99 10.13 -16.03
C LYS A 339 18.79 10.82 -15.38
N GLY A 340 17.96 10.08 -14.66
CA GLY A 340 16.86 10.63 -13.86
C GLY A 340 17.40 11.53 -12.75
N LEU A 341 18.36 11.04 -11.96
CA LEU A 341 18.99 11.86 -10.94
C LEU A 341 19.64 13.13 -11.50
N GLN A 342 20.28 13.06 -12.68
CA GLN A 342 20.84 14.22 -13.36
C GLN A 342 19.77 15.24 -13.77
N TRP A 343 18.59 14.77 -14.20
CA TRP A 343 17.44 15.64 -14.48
C TRP A 343 17.00 16.37 -13.21
N ALA A 344 16.83 15.67 -12.09
CA ALA A 344 16.45 16.30 -10.83
C ALA A 344 17.50 17.30 -10.31
N LEU A 345 18.79 16.96 -10.43
CA LEU A 345 19.90 17.85 -10.07
C LEU A 345 19.97 19.13 -10.91
N SER A 346 19.40 19.13 -12.12
CA SER A 346 19.34 20.32 -12.96
C SER A 346 18.43 21.43 -12.41
N SER A 347 17.55 21.08 -11.45
CA SER A 347 16.70 22.04 -10.75
C SER A 347 17.42 22.75 -9.59
N LEU A 348 18.63 22.32 -9.20
CA LEU A 348 19.42 23.02 -8.18
C LEU A 348 19.85 24.40 -8.66
N ASP A 349 19.58 25.42 -7.86
CA ASP A 349 20.01 26.79 -8.14
C ASP A 349 21.13 27.26 -7.19
N ASN A 350 21.45 28.55 -7.24
CA ASN A 350 22.52 29.15 -6.44
C ASN A 350 22.24 29.14 -4.93
N SER A 351 21.01 28.90 -4.49
CA SER A 351 20.66 28.73 -3.08
C SER A 351 21.17 27.40 -2.50
N GLY A 352 21.45 26.41 -3.36
CA GLY A 352 21.74 25.03 -2.99
C GLY A 352 20.50 24.14 -2.84
N LEU A 353 19.30 24.67 -3.09
CA LEU A 353 18.04 23.93 -3.14
C LEU A 353 17.55 23.77 -4.57
N ALA A 354 16.73 22.75 -4.80
CA ALA A 354 16.01 22.56 -6.03
C ALA A 354 14.84 23.55 -6.09
N ASN A 355 14.78 24.37 -7.14
CA ASN A 355 13.67 25.26 -7.41
C ASN A 355 12.63 24.54 -8.29
N ILE A 356 11.48 24.26 -7.71
CA ILE A 356 10.42 23.47 -8.34
C ILE A 356 9.45 24.39 -9.08
N THR A 357 9.24 24.10 -10.36
CA THR A 357 8.33 24.86 -11.23
C THR A 357 7.07 24.07 -11.61
N ALA A 358 7.10 22.75 -11.46
CA ALA A 358 5.96 21.88 -11.70
C ALA A 358 5.04 21.84 -10.49
N SER A 359 3.73 21.88 -10.71
CA SER A 359 2.73 21.91 -9.65
C SER A 359 2.15 20.54 -9.29
N ALA A 360 2.35 19.51 -10.13
CA ALA A 360 1.75 18.20 -9.92
C ALA A 360 2.48 17.40 -8.83
N ASP A 361 1.70 16.83 -7.92
CA ASP A 361 2.11 16.00 -6.80
C ASP A 361 0.91 15.18 -6.31
N TRP A 362 0.99 14.52 -5.14
CA TRP A 362 0.03 13.58 -4.54
C TRP A 362 -1.38 14.13 -4.23
N LEU A 363 -1.80 15.23 -4.85
CA LEU A 363 -3.04 15.98 -4.63
C LEU A 363 -2.96 17.03 -3.52
N ARG A 364 -1.73 17.47 -3.19
CA ARG A 364 -1.49 18.69 -2.42
C ARG A 364 -1.62 19.97 -3.26
N PHE A 365 -1.75 21.09 -2.58
CA PHE A 365 -1.79 22.43 -3.15
C PHE A 365 -0.47 23.18 -2.86
N GLY A 366 -0.20 24.22 -3.66
CA GLY A 366 0.93 25.14 -3.40
C GLY A 366 2.32 24.59 -3.72
N MET A 367 2.43 23.49 -4.47
CA MET A 367 3.72 22.95 -4.90
C MET A 367 4.50 23.98 -5.76
N GLY A 368 5.78 24.20 -5.44
CA GLY A 368 6.66 25.12 -6.14
C GLY A 368 7.72 25.78 -5.26
N GLY A 369 8.66 26.51 -5.89
CA GLY A 369 9.76 27.19 -5.20
C GLY A 369 10.76 26.19 -4.61
N HIS A 370 11.48 26.60 -3.55
CA HIS A 370 12.30 25.67 -2.77
C HIS A 370 11.44 24.85 -1.81
N ASN A 371 10.56 24.03 -2.38
CA ASN A 371 9.63 23.20 -1.64
C ASN A 371 10.40 22.21 -0.73
N ILE A 372 10.03 22.16 0.56
CA ILE A 372 10.73 21.35 1.57
C ILE A 372 10.57 19.84 1.32
N GLU A 373 9.39 19.36 0.92
CA GLU A 373 9.18 17.96 0.57
C GLU A 373 10.09 17.55 -0.60
N ALA A 374 10.02 18.28 -1.71
CA ALA A 374 10.82 17.99 -2.89
C ALA A 374 12.34 17.93 -2.60
N ASN A 375 12.83 18.87 -1.78
CA ASN A 375 14.24 18.91 -1.40
C ASN A 375 14.62 17.81 -0.40
N ALA A 376 13.74 17.44 0.52
CA ALA A 376 13.95 16.31 1.43
C ALA A 376 14.00 14.98 0.67
N ILE A 377 13.10 14.78 -0.30
CA ILE A 377 13.10 13.59 -1.17
C ILE A 377 14.36 13.57 -2.06
N LEU A 378 14.77 14.70 -2.64
CA LEU A 378 16.01 14.75 -3.43
C LEU A 378 17.24 14.42 -2.57
N TYR A 379 17.31 14.93 -1.34
CA TYR A 379 18.36 14.57 -0.38
C TYR A 379 18.37 13.06 -0.09
N TYR A 380 17.19 12.45 0.09
CA TYR A 380 17.07 11.00 0.27
C TYR A 380 17.59 10.23 -0.95
N VAL A 381 17.12 10.56 -2.16
CA VAL A 381 17.54 9.91 -3.41
C VAL A 381 19.05 10.05 -3.66
N LEU A 382 19.67 11.17 -3.30
CA LEU A 382 21.12 11.34 -3.42
C LEU A 382 21.89 10.38 -2.51
N ASN A 383 21.42 10.16 -1.29
CA ASN A 383 22.05 9.21 -0.36
C ASN A 383 21.87 7.76 -0.82
N ASP A 384 20.69 7.41 -1.34
CA ASP A 384 20.45 6.12 -1.98
C ASP A 384 21.35 5.92 -3.20
N ALA A 385 21.47 6.93 -4.06
CA ALA A 385 22.34 6.89 -5.24
C ALA A 385 23.80 6.67 -4.86
N ILE A 386 24.29 7.31 -3.79
CA ILE A 386 25.64 7.10 -3.26
C ILE A 386 25.83 5.65 -2.77
N SER A 387 24.84 5.10 -2.08
CA SER A 387 24.85 3.70 -1.62
C SER A 387 24.86 2.70 -2.79
N LEU A 388 24.00 2.93 -3.79
CA LEU A 388 23.93 2.15 -5.02
C LEU A 388 25.22 2.22 -5.82
N ALA A 389 25.78 3.41 -6.03
CA ALA A 389 27.06 3.60 -6.71
C ALA A 389 28.20 2.81 -6.06
N ARG A 390 28.25 2.79 -4.72
CA ARG A 390 29.23 1.98 -3.99
C ARG A 390 28.99 0.49 -4.17
N SER A 391 27.72 0.06 -4.16
CA SER A 391 27.34 -1.33 -4.38
C SER A 391 27.68 -1.79 -5.80
N LEU A 392 27.50 -0.94 -6.81
CA LEU A 392 27.73 -1.21 -8.23
C LEU A 392 29.17 -0.91 -8.69
N ASP A 393 30.05 -0.50 -7.78
CA ASP A 393 31.43 -0.10 -8.05
C ASP A 393 31.58 1.07 -9.05
N ASP A 394 30.55 1.89 -9.23
CA ASP A 394 30.55 3.10 -10.05
C ASP A 394 30.68 4.36 -9.19
N ARG A 395 31.92 4.72 -8.86
CA ARG A 395 32.21 5.81 -7.90
C ARG A 395 32.37 7.20 -8.55
N ALA A 396 32.20 7.31 -9.86
CA ALA A 396 32.55 8.53 -10.62
C ALA A 396 31.81 9.79 -10.13
N ASN A 397 30.54 9.65 -9.75
CA ASN A 397 29.69 10.79 -9.33
C ASN A 397 29.50 10.93 -7.82
N VAL A 398 30.07 10.02 -7.01
CA VAL A 398 29.83 9.99 -5.55
C VAL A 398 30.24 11.30 -4.88
N GLY A 399 31.34 11.93 -5.30
CA GLY A 399 31.79 13.22 -4.78
C GLY A 399 30.76 14.33 -5.04
N ASN A 400 30.32 14.47 -6.29
CA ASN A 400 29.35 15.48 -6.71
C ASN A 400 28.01 15.31 -5.99
N TRP A 401 27.50 14.08 -5.88
CA TRP A 401 26.26 13.79 -5.17
C TRP A 401 26.38 14.07 -3.66
N SER A 402 27.52 13.75 -3.05
CA SER A 402 27.76 14.04 -1.62
C SER A 402 27.81 15.54 -1.36
N THR A 403 28.41 16.32 -2.27
CA THR A 403 28.41 17.78 -2.20
C THR A 403 27.00 18.36 -2.38
N ALA A 404 26.23 17.88 -3.36
CA ALA A 404 24.85 18.31 -3.57
C ALA A 404 23.98 18.03 -2.33
N ALA A 405 24.03 16.81 -1.79
CA ALA A 405 23.29 16.44 -0.59
C ALA A 405 23.65 17.34 0.61
N SER A 406 24.94 17.60 0.83
CA SER A 406 25.41 18.49 1.90
C SER A 406 24.88 19.92 1.76
N LYS A 407 24.85 20.45 0.52
CA LYS A 407 24.30 21.79 0.23
C LYS A 407 22.80 21.86 0.48
N ILE A 408 22.03 20.86 0.02
CA ILE A 408 20.58 20.80 0.25
C ILE A 408 20.29 20.80 1.76
N LYS A 409 20.97 19.92 2.52
CA LYS A 409 20.79 19.83 3.97
C LYS A 409 21.10 21.15 4.68
N ALA A 410 22.21 21.79 4.33
CA ALA A 410 22.58 23.08 4.91
C ALA A 410 21.56 24.18 4.55
N ALA A 411 21.18 24.28 3.27
CA ALA A 411 20.30 25.33 2.79
C ALA A 411 18.86 25.19 3.32
N ALA A 412 18.30 23.98 3.37
CA ALA A 412 16.95 23.73 3.88
C ALA A 412 16.86 24.12 5.37
N ASN A 413 17.87 23.76 6.18
CA ASN A 413 17.92 24.15 7.59
C ASN A 413 18.17 25.65 7.79
N ALA A 414 18.91 26.31 6.90
CA ALA A 414 19.15 27.74 7.02
C ALA A 414 17.96 28.60 6.58
N ARG A 415 17.17 28.13 5.60
CA ARG A 415 16.13 28.94 4.94
C ARG A 415 14.71 28.58 5.36
N LEU A 416 14.44 27.30 5.56
CA LEU A 416 13.08 26.77 5.70
C LEU A 416 12.75 26.38 7.14
N TRP A 417 13.75 26.09 7.99
CA TRP A 417 13.50 25.77 9.39
C TRP A 417 12.90 26.96 10.15
N ASP A 418 11.80 26.72 10.83
CA ASP A 418 11.14 27.68 11.71
C ASP A 418 11.18 27.17 13.16
N ALA A 419 12.16 27.67 13.90
CA ALA A 419 12.39 27.28 15.29
C ALA A 419 11.22 27.63 16.23
N GLN A 420 10.36 28.61 15.89
CA GLN A 420 9.22 28.96 16.73
C GLN A 420 8.13 27.90 16.69
N ASN A 421 7.90 27.30 15.50
CA ASN A 421 6.91 26.26 15.28
C ASN A 421 7.48 24.84 15.36
N SER A 422 8.81 24.71 15.49
CA SER A 422 9.52 23.42 15.44
C SER A 422 9.25 22.61 14.17
N LEU A 423 9.03 23.31 13.06
CA LEU A 423 8.70 22.74 11.76
C LEU A 423 9.43 23.50 10.65
N TYR A 424 9.63 22.86 9.51
CA TYR A 424 10.00 23.53 8.28
C TYR A 424 8.77 24.18 7.63
N ARG A 425 8.95 25.39 7.09
CA ARG A 425 8.01 26.02 6.16
C ARG A 425 8.07 25.33 4.81
N ASP A 426 6.94 25.35 4.09
CA ASP A 426 6.78 24.72 2.79
C ASP A 426 7.78 25.26 1.76
N ASN A 427 7.91 26.58 1.70
CA ASN A 427 8.99 27.30 0.99
C ASN A 427 9.12 28.72 1.60
N GLU A 428 9.99 29.58 1.05
CA GLU A 428 10.22 30.93 1.58
C GLU A 428 9.07 31.93 1.36
N THR A 429 8.09 31.58 0.52
CA THR A 429 6.98 32.47 0.13
C THR A 429 5.67 32.21 0.89
N THR A 430 5.64 31.18 1.75
CA THR A 430 4.44 30.81 2.51
C THR A 430 4.72 30.74 4.01
N THR A 431 3.65 30.73 4.80
CA THR A 431 3.68 30.43 6.25
C THR A 431 3.20 29.01 6.55
N LEU A 432 2.99 28.18 5.52
CA LEU A 432 2.50 26.81 5.67
C LEU A 432 3.63 25.92 6.22
N HIS A 433 3.34 25.12 7.23
CA HIS A 433 4.20 24.02 7.68
C HIS A 433 3.57 22.71 7.24
N PRO A 434 3.97 22.14 6.09
CA PRO A 434 3.27 21.01 5.51
C PRO A 434 3.58 19.73 6.30
N GLN A 435 2.67 18.76 6.28
CA GLN A 435 2.89 17.45 6.88
C GLN A 435 3.96 16.68 6.09
N ASP A 436 3.83 16.66 4.76
CA ASP A 436 4.68 15.92 3.83
C ASP A 436 6.18 16.20 4.03
N GLY A 437 6.60 17.44 3.94
CA GLY A 437 8.00 17.80 3.95
C GLY A 437 8.62 17.77 5.35
N ASN A 438 7.80 17.90 6.40
CA ASN A 438 8.28 17.68 7.78
C ASN A 438 8.47 16.19 8.09
N ALA A 439 7.55 15.33 7.65
CA ALA A 439 7.72 13.88 7.73
C ALA A 439 8.94 13.42 6.90
N TRP A 440 9.06 13.91 5.66
CA TRP A 440 10.20 13.62 4.79
C TRP A 440 11.51 14.20 5.33
N ALA A 441 11.53 15.35 5.99
CA ALA A 441 12.76 15.87 6.59
C ALA A 441 13.34 14.91 7.64
N ILE A 442 12.49 14.22 8.42
CA ILE A 442 12.93 13.16 9.33
C ILE A 442 13.30 11.89 8.55
N LYS A 443 12.42 11.37 7.67
CA LYS A 443 12.68 10.13 6.90
C LYS A 443 13.96 10.21 6.09
N ALA A 444 14.21 11.36 5.48
CA ALA A 444 15.40 11.65 4.69
C ALA A 444 16.65 11.85 5.54
N ASN A 445 16.54 12.02 6.85
CA ASN A 445 17.63 12.47 7.74
C ASN A 445 18.19 13.84 7.31
N LEU A 446 17.30 14.76 6.94
CA LEU A 446 17.60 16.15 6.60
C LEU A 446 17.82 17.03 7.86
N THR A 447 17.28 16.61 9.00
CA THR A 447 17.45 17.29 10.29
C THR A 447 18.91 17.32 10.76
N LEU A 448 19.27 18.30 11.59
CA LEU A 448 20.61 18.50 12.12
C LEU A 448 20.89 17.69 13.39
N SER A 449 19.85 17.23 14.10
CA SER A 449 19.98 16.50 15.36
C SER A 449 18.76 15.65 15.68
N SER A 450 18.92 14.70 16.60
CA SER A 450 17.80 13.93 17.18
C SER A 450 16.76 14.83 17.84
N ASN A 451 17.20 15.87 18.55
CA ASN A 451 16.29 16.80 19.23
C ASN A 451 15.42 17.58 18.23
N GLN A 452 15.96 17.91 17.05
CA GLN A 452 15.18 18.54 16.00
C GLN A 452 14.15 17.56 15.42
N SER A 453 14.53 16.29 15.21
CA SER A 453 13.57 15.25 14.78
C SER A 453 12.47 15.01 15.82
N GLU A 454 12.81 14.98 17.11
CA GLU A 454 11.86 14.88 18.22
C GLU A 454 10.90 16.08 18.25
N ALA A 455 11.43 17.29 18.10
CA ALA A 455 10.63 18.52 18.08
C ALA A 455 9.63 18.55 16.92
N ILE A 456 10.06 18.18 15.70
CA ILE A 456 9.17 18.02 14.54
C ILE A 456 8.12 16.95 14.84
N SER A 457 8.55 15.78 15.29
CA SER A 457 7.67 14.67 15.64
C SER A 457 6.58 15.12 16.63
N SER A 458 6.93 15.95 17.62
CA SER A 458 5.98 16.45 18.63
C SER A 458 5.05 17.51 18.07
N ALA A 459 5.57 18.41 17.23
CA ALA A 459 4.78 19.44 16.56
C ALA A 459 3.79 18.86 15.54
N LEU A 460 4.16 17.79 14.83
CA LEU A 460 3.25 17.03 13.96
C LEU A 460 2.09 16.44 14.78
N ALA A 461 2.40 15.72 15.86
CA ALA A 461 1.41 15.08 16.72
C ALA A 461 0.47 16.06 17.44
N ALA A 462 0.97 17.24 17.79
CA ALA A 462 0.14 18.30 18.40
C ALA A 462 -1.00 18.79 17.48
N ARG A 463 -0.96 18.49 16.18
CA ARG A 463 -1.98 18.90 15.20
C ARG A 463 -3.06 17.85 14.97
N TRP A 464 -2.91 16.65 15.52
CA TRP A 464 -3.85 15.56 15.25
C TRP A 464 -5.28 15.91 15.64
N GLY A 465 -6.19 15.61 14.73
CA GLY A 465 -7.62 15.70 14.98
C GLY A 465 -8.20 14.37 15.50
N PRO A 466 -9.52 14.30 15.70
CA PRO A 466 -10.18 13.09 16.19
C PRO A 466 -10.11 11.89 15.23
N TYR A 467 -9.72 12.11 13.97
CA TYR A 467 -9.70 11.07 12.93
C TYR A 467 -8.33 10.85 12.29
N GLY A 468 -7.25 11.49 12.78
CA GLY A 468 -5.90 11.28 12.27
C GLY A 468 -5.08 12.55 12.11
N ALA A 469 -3.93 12.40 11.45
CA ALA A 469 -2.99 13.49 11.21
C ALA A 469 -3.43 14.34 10.01
N PRO A 470 -3.65 15.66 10.19
CA PRO A 470 -4.09 16.52 9.08
C PRO A 470 -2.92 16.81 8.12
N ALA A 471 -3.24 16.88 6.83
CA ALA A 471 -2.35 17.36 5.78
C ALA A 471 -2.77 18.78 5.36
N PRO A 472 -2.27 19.84 6.04
CA PRO A 472 -2.70 21.22 5.78
C PRO A 472 -2.41 21.70 4.36
N GLU A 473 -1.42 21.11 3.69
CA GLU A 473 -1.11 21.31 2.27
C GLU A 473 -2.19 20.76 1.32
N ALA A 474 -3.18 20.01 1.80
CA ALA A 474 -4.25 19.41 1.01
C ALA A 474 -5.66 19.80 1.53
N GLY A 475 -5.80 20.96 2.17
CA GLY A 475 -7.07 21.44 2.71
C GLY A 475 -7.54 20.65 3.94
N SER A 476 -8.84 20.41 4.07
CA SER A 476 -9.41 19.61 5.16
C SER A 476 -9.23 18.11 4.90
N THR A 477 -7.98 17.66 4.91
CA THR A 477 -7.59 16.30 4.51
C THR A 477 -6.84 15.58 5.62
N VAL A 478 -7.14 14.29 5.80
CA VAL A 478 -6.24 13.28 6.35
C VAL A 478 -5.81 12.38 5.19
N SER A 479 -4.49 12.33 4.94
CA SER A 479 -3.90 11.54 3.86
C SER A 479 -3.10 10.37 4.46
N PRO A 480 -3.55 9.11 4.34
CA PRO A 480 -2.78 7.95 4.75
C PRO A 480 -1.45 7.77 4.00
N PHE A 481 -1.30 8.36 2.81
CA PHE A 481 0.00 8.43 2.13
C PHE A 481 1.03 9.18 2.98
N ILE A 482 0.72 10.43 3.34
CA ILE A 482 1.61 11.25 4.16
C ILE A 482 1.63 10.79 5.62
N GLY A 483 0.50 10.37 6.16
CA GLY A 483 0.40 9.73 7.47
C GLY A 483 1.32 8.51 7.58
N GLY A 484 1.50 7.75 6.49
CA GLY A 484 2.47 6.65 6.42
C GLY A 484 3.92 7.12 6.60
N PHE A 485 4.31 8.26 6.04
CA PHE A 485 5.63 8.85 6.27
C PHE A 485 5.77 9.46 7.67
N GLU A 486 4.73 10.13 8.18
CA GLU A 486 4.71 10.67 9.54
C GLU A 486 4.82 9.54 10.59
N LEU A 487 4.12 8.43 10.38
CA LEU A 487 4.24 7.23 11.20
C LEU A 487 5.70 6.75 11.30
N GLN A 488 6.41 6.67 10.16
CA GLN A 488 7.82 6.31 10.16
C GLN A 488 8.69 7.39 10.82
N ALA A 489 8.35 8.66 10.62
CA ALA A 489 9.06 9.79 11.21
C ALA A 489 9.02 9.74 12.75
N HIS A 490 7.91 9.37 13.37
CA HIS A 490 7.84 9.16 14.82
C HIS A 490 8.79 8.06 15.28
N TYR A 491 8.81 6.90 14.61
CA TYR A 491 9.77 5.85 14.93
C TYR A 491 11.23 6.25 14.71
N LEU A 492 11.53 7.07 13.70
CA LEU A 492 12.87 7.58 13.41
C LEU A 492 13.30 8.67 14.40
N ALA A 493 12.35 9.40 14.99
CA ALA A 493 12.55 10.33 16.10
C ALA A 493 12.68 9.64 17.47
N ASN A 494 12.67 8.30 17.53
CA ASN A 494 12.61 7.49 18.76
C ASN A 494 11.35 7.72 19.60
N GLU A 495 10.21 7.96 18.95
CA GLU A 495 8.90 8.21 19.58
C GLU A 495 7.91 7.09 19.23
N PRO A 496 8.15 5.84 19.68
CA PRO A 496 7.32 4.70 19.27
C PRO A 496 5.89 4.78 19.81
N ASP A 497 5.66 5.31 21.01
CA ASP A 497 4.31 5.43 21.56
C ASP A 497 3.44 6.34 20.70
N ARG A 498 4.00 7.46 20.25
CA ARG A 498 3.36 8.36 19.28
C ARG A 498 3.02 7.64 17.98
N ALA A 499 3.93 6.84 17.46
CA ALA A 499 3.66 6.04 16.26
C ALA A 499 2.47 5.07 16.47
N LEU A 500 2.41 4.40 17.62
CA LEU A 500 1.29 3.50 17.96
C LEU A 500 -0.03 4.25 18.17
N ASP A 501 0.01 5.44 18.75
CA ASP A 501 -1.16 6.28 18.94
C ASP A 501 -1.73 6.75 17.59
N LEU A 502 -0.87 7.11 16.64
CA LEU A 502 -1.31 7.43 15.28
C LEU A 502 -1.94 6.23 14.57
N LEU A 503 -1.37 5.01 14.74
CA LEU A 503 -1.96 3.78 14.22
C LEU A 503 -3.38 3.57 14.73
N ARG A 504 -3.57 3.66 16.05
CA ARG A 504 -4.88 3.48 16.70
C ARG A 504 -5.88 4.56 16.27
N LEU A 505 -5.42 5.80 16.15
CA LEU A 505 -6.25 6.95 15.78
C LEU A 505 -6.70 6.89 14.31
N GLN A 506 -5.74 6.83 13.39
CA GLN A 506 -5.98 7.00 11.96
C GLN A 506 -6.36 5.67 11.29
N TRP A 507 -5.52 4.65 11.41
CA TRP A 507 -5.81 3.36 10.80
C TRP A 507 -6.89 2.57 11.54
N GLY A 508 -7.06 2.82 12.84
CA GLY A 508 -8.21 2.31 13.59
C GLY A 508 -9.53 2.85 13.06
N PHE A 509 -9.63 4.16 12.82
CA PHE A 509 -10.80 4.76 12.17
C PHE A 509 -11.04 4.17 10.78
N MET A 510 -9.99 4.05 9.96
CA MET A 510 -10.07 3.51 8.60
C MET A 510 -10.54 2.05 8.55
N LEU A 511 -10.38 1.30 9.63
CA LEU A 511 -10.79 -0.09 9.71
C LEU A 511 -12.18 -0.26 10.34
N ASP A 512 -12.43 0.41 11.47
CA ASP A 512 -13.59 0.13 12.33
C ASP A 512 -14.81 1.03 12.08
N ASP A 513 -14.67 2.16 11.39
CA ASP A 513 -15.83 2.99 11.05
C ASP A 513 -16.82 2.19 10.17
N PRO A 514 -18.13 2.20 10.48
CA PRO A 514 -19.12 1.37 9.78
C PRO A 514 -19.30 1.71 8.29
N ARG A 515 -18.79 2.86 7.84
CA ARG A 515 -18.80 3.27 6.43
C ARG A 515 -17.57 2.74 5.67
N MET A 516 -16.57 2.21 6.38
CA MET A 516 -15.36 1.60 5.80
C MET A 516 -15.56 0.12 5.49
N THR A 517 -14.50 -0.52 4.99
CA THR A 517 -14.55 -1.91 4.50
C THR A 517 -14.19 -2.96 5.54
N ASN A 518 -13.67 -2.55 6.71
CA ASN A 518 -13.15 -3.44 7.75
C ASN A 518 -12.12 -4.48 7.23
N SER A 519 -11.41 -4.14 6.15
CA SER A 519 -10.48 -5.07 5.51
C SER A 519 -9.38 -4.40 4.69
N THR A 520 -9.62 -3.19 4.20
CA THR A 520 -8.68 -2.44 3.37
C THR A 520 -8.64 -0.97 3.77
N PHE A 521 -7.65 -0.25 3.24
CA PHE A 521 -7.42 1.14 3.59
C PHE A 521 -7.78 2.12 2.47
N ILE A 522 -8.54 3.14 2.87
CA ILE A 522 -9.00 4.24 2.00
C ILE A 522 -7.86 5.14 1.56
N GLU A 523 -8.02 5.75 0.39
CA GLU A 523 -7.10 6.67 -0.24
C GLU A 523 -6.88 7.96 0.57
N GLY A 524 -7.94 8.55 1.10
CA GLY A 524 -7.92 9.81 1.82
C GLY A 524 -9.33 10.18 2.28
N TYR A 525 -9.44 11.03 3.28
CA TYR A 525 -10.72 11.46 3.85
C TYR A 525 -10.58 12.81 4.56
N SER A 526 -11.68 13.33 5.09
CA SER A 526 -11.71 14.66 5.68
C SER A 526 -11.29 14.65 7.14
N THR A 527 -10.73 15.76 7.61
CA THR A 527 -10.39 15.98 9.03
C THR A 527 -11.58 15.89 9.99
N ASP A 528 -12.82 15.95 9.48
CA ASP A 528 -14.06 15.76 10.25
C ASP A 528 -14.60 14.32 10.24
N GLY A 529 -13.88 13.39 9.61
CA GLY A 529 -14.26 11.98 9.54
C GLY A 529 -15.30 11.70 8.46
N SER A 530 -15.72 12.67 7.65
CA SER A 530 -16.48 12.38 6.44
C SER A 530 -15.58 11.69 5.41
N LEU A 531 -16.14 10.74 4.66
CA LEU A 531 -15.43 10.03 3.59
C LEU A 531 -15.28 10.88 2.31
N ALA A 532 -15.15 12.19 2.48
CA ALA A 532 -14.87 13.14 1.42
C ALA A 532 -13.37 13.46 1.44
N TYR A 533 -12.74 13.42 0.28
CA TYR A 533 -11.32 13.76 0.15
C TYR A 533 -11.22 15.11 -0.55
N ALA A 534 -10.68 16.13 0.11
CA ALA A 534 -10.78 17.53 -0.35
C ALA A 534 -10.32 17.79 -1.81
N PRO A 535 -9.32 17.08 -2.35
CA PRO A 535 -8.96 17.21 -3.77
C PRO A 535 -10.04 16.74 -4.74
N TYR A 536 -11.01 15.95 -4.29
CA TYR A 536 -12.11 15.43 -5.11
C TYR A 536 -13.43 16.10 -4.78
N ARG A 537 -14.10 16.58 -5.82
CA ARG A 537 -15.50 17.04 -5.71
C ARG A 537 -16.48 15.87 -5.72
N ASN A 538 -16.14 14.77 -6.39
CA ASN A 538 -16.96 13.58 -6.49
C ASN A 538 -16.59 12.57 -5.40
N THR A 539 -17.18 12.70 -4.22
CA THR A 539 -16.90 11.83 -3.05
C THR A 539 -16.98 10.31 -3.32
N PRO A 540 -17.99 9.78 -4.06
CA PRO A 540 -18.05 8.36 -4.44
C PRO A 540 -16.82 7.85 -5.23
N ARG A 541 -15.98 8.76 -5.75
CA ARG A 541 -14.76 8.42 -6.48
C ARG A 541 -13.68 7.85 -5.57
N VAL A 542 -13.59 8.29 -4.31
CA VAL A 542 -12.52 7.93 -3.37
C VAL A 542 -12.38 6.41 -3.27
N SER A 543 -11.18 5.88 -3.47
CA SER A 543 -10.93 4.43 -3.37
C SER A 543 -10.82 3.99 -1.91
N HIS A 544 -11.48 2.90 -1.53
CA HIS A 544 -11.38 2.30 -0.19
C HIS A 544 -10.34 1.17 -0.09
N ALA A 545 -9.59 0.95 -1.17
CA ALA A 545 -8.39 0.13 -1.21
C ALA A 545 -7.32 0.85 -2.03
N HIS A 546 -6.36 1.48 -1.35
CA HIS A 546 -5.26 2.22 -1.95
C HIS A 546 -3.92 1.82 -1.32
N GLY A 547 -2.95 1.42 -2.15
CA GLY A 547 -1.66 0.87 -1.75
C GLY A 547 -0.80 1.87 -0.97
N TRP A 548 -0.97 3.17 -1.23
CA TRP A 548 -0.28 4.22 -0.48
C TRP A 548 -0.69 4.33 0.99
N SER A 549 -1.77 3.66 1.41
CA SER A 549 -2.30 3.69 2.77
C SER A 549 -1.76 2.56 3.64
N THR A 550 -0.82 1.76 3.10
CA THR A 550 -0.39 0.49 3.70
C THR A 550 0.86 0.61 4.59
N GLY A 551 1.33 1.82 4.85
CA GLY A 551 2.52 2.14 5.65
C GLY A 551 2.63 1.45 7.02
N PRO A 552 1.53 1.17 7.75
CA PRO A 552 1.61 0.41 9.00
C PRO A 552 2.29 -0.95 8.89
N THR A 553 2.07 -1.67 7.79
CA THR A 553 2.57 -3.04 7.60
C THR A 553 4.10 -3.08 7.67
N SER A 554 4.76 -2.18 6.91
CA SER A 554 6.22 -2.04 6.95
C SER A 554 6.68 -1.40 8.25
N ALA A 555 5.99 -0.37 8.74
CA ALA A 555 6.41 0.35 9.94
C ALA A 555 6.43 -0.54 11.19
N LEU A 556 5.39 -1.36 11.39
CA LEU A 556 5.32 -2.32 12.48
C LEU A 556 6.43 -3.37 12.39
N THR A 557 6.74 -3.86 11.18
CA THR A 557 7.79 -4.86 10.98
C THR A 557 9.20 -4.28 11.21
N TYR A 558 9.48 -3.11 10.63
CA TYR A 558 10.80 -2.49 10.66
C TYR A 558 11.12 -1.79 11.97
N TYR A 559 10.13 -1.14 12.59
CA TYR A 559 10.37 -0.32 13.76
C TYR A 559 9.86 -0.97 15.04
N THR A 560 8.60 -1.42 15.10
CA THR A 560 8.07 -2.08 16.31
C THR A 560 8.82 -3.39 16.55
N ALA A 561 8.72 -4.34 15.63
CA ALA A 561 9.45 -5.60 15.68
C ALA A 561 10.98 -5.40 15.56
N GLY A 562 11.40 -4.35 14.85
CA GLY A 562 12.80 -3.92 14.80
C GLY A 562 13.65 -4.61 13.74
N LEU A 563 13.05 -5.25 12.74
CA LEU A 563 13.76 -6.04 11.72
C LEU A 563 14.09 -5.17 10.50
N ARG A 564 15.26 -4.52 10.43
CA ARG A 564 15.58 -3.59 9.32
C ARG A 564 16.66 -4.14 8.39
N LEU A 565 16.40 -4.07 7.09
CA LEU A 565 17.38 -4.39 6.06
C LEU A 565 18.26 -3.17 5.78
N THR A 566 19.58 -3.32 5.90
CA THR A 566 20.54 -2.24 5.61
C THR A 566 21.40 -2.52 4.38
N GLY A 567 21.28 -3.73 3.82
CA GLY A 567 21.93 -4.15 2.59
C GLY A 567 20.98 -4.98 1.71
N PRO A 568 21.39 -5.26 0.46
CA PRO A 568 20.55 -5.96 -0.52
C PRO A 568 20.08 -7.32 -0.02
N ALA A 569 18.78 -7.58 -0.13
CA ALA A 569 18.08 -8.75 0.37
C ALA A 569 18.32 -9.06 1.87
N GLY A 570 18.79 -8.08 2.65
CA GLY A 570 19.17 -8.29 4.04
C GLY A 570 20.56 -8.90 4.25
N SER A 571 21.45 -8.83 3.26
CA SER A 571 22.86 -9.25 3.42
C SER A 571 23.52 -8.56 4.62
N THR A 572 23.12 -7.32 4.88
CA THR A 572 23.33 -6.65 6.16
C THR A 572 22.02 -6.17 6.77
N TRP A 573 21.96 -6.13 8.09
CA TRP A 573 20.74 -5.81 8.84
C TRP A 573 21.00 -5.03 10.14
N LEU A 574 19.95 -4.39 10.63
CA LEU A 574 19.88 -3.75 11.94
C LEU A 574 18.69 -4.33 12.70
N PHE A 575 18.95 -4.89 13.88
CA PHE A 575 17.90 -5.22 14.83
C PHE A 575 17.76 -4.10 15.87
N LYS A 576 16.68 -3.31 15.77
CA LYS A 576 16.36 -2.20 16.69
C LYS A 576 14.86 -2.19 17.01
N PRO A 577 14.40 -3.00 18.00
CA PRO A 577 12.99 -3.05 18.38
C PRO A 577 12.56 -1.77 19.09
N GLN A 578 11.43 -1.21 18.69
CA GLN A 578 10.83 0.00 19.26
C GLN A 578 9.34 -0.25 19.58
N PRO A 579 9.03 -1.11 20.57
CA PRO A 579 7.66 -1.57 20.82
C PRO A 579 6.71 -0.55 21.44
N GLY A 580 7.19 0.62 21.88
CA GLY A 580 6.37 1.56 22.66
C GLY A 580 5.73 0.84 23.86
N ASN A 581 4.43 1.04 24.03
CA ASN A 581 3.62 0.48 25.10
C ASN A 581 3.17 -0.98 24.89
N LEU A 582 3.54 -1.63 23.77
CA LEU A 582 3.24 -3.04 23.56
C LEU A 582 4.07 -3.93 24.51
N THR A 583 3.41 -4.95 25.06
CA THR A 583 4.03 -5.89 26.02
C THR A 583 4.50 -7.17 25.35
N GLU A 584 3.96 -7.52 24.19
CA GLU A 584 4.37 -8.68 23.40
C GLU A 584 4.41 -8.32 21.93
N VAL A 585 5.42 -8.81 21.21
CA VAL A 585 5.50 -8.75 19.75
C VAL A 585 6.15 -10.03 19.23
N GLN A 586 5.53 -10.60 18.20
CA GLN A 586 6.07 -11.67 17.38
C GLN A 586 5.90 -11.29 15.91
N ALA A 587 7.00 -11.24 15.16
CA ALA A 587 6.95 -10.87 13.75
C ALA A 587 8.06 -11.53 12.97
N GLY A 588 7.90 -11.64 11.66
CA GLY A 588 8.94 -12.13 10.77
C GLY A 588 8.57 -11.96 9.31
N PHE A 589 9.56 -12.04 8.45
CA PHE A 589 9.40 -12.06 7.00
C PHE A 589 10.57 -12.78 6.32
N GLU A 590 10.33 -13.32 5.14
CA GLU A 590 11.34 -14.01 4.33
C GLU A 590 11.90 -13.10 3.24
N THR A 591 13.21 -13.21 3.03
CA THR A 591 13.91 -12.71 1.84
C THR A 591 14.45 -13.89 1.05
N GLN A 592 15.04 -13.65 -0.12
CA GLN A 592 15.79 -14.70 -0.84
C GLN A 592 16.96 -15.28 -0.04
N LEU A 593 17.45 -14.58 1.00
CA LEU A 593 18.51 -15.08 1.88
C LEU A 593 17.98 -15.94 3.03
N GLY A 594 16.68 -15.86 3.34
CA GLY A 594 16.00 -16.62 4.38
C GLY A 594 15.17 -15.74 5.33
N LEU A 595 14.75 -16.36 6.44
CA LEU A 595 13.87 -15.76 7.45
C LEU A 595 14.58 -14.72 8.34
N PHE A 596 13.95 -13.56 8.46
CA PHE A 596 14.13 -12.62 9.56
C PHE A 596 12.96 -12.75 10.52
N ALA A 597 13.20 -12.90 11.82
CA ALA A 597 12.13 -13.05 12.80
C ALA A 597 12.52 -12.48 14.16
N THR A 598 11.53 -12.07 14.94
CA THR A 598 11.68 -11.63 16.32
C THR A 598 10.51 -12.12 17.16
N GLN A 599 10.79 -12.39 18.43
CA GLN A 599 9.78 -12.58 19.45
C GLN A 599 10.32 -11.99 20.75
N TYR A 600 9.53 -11.12 21.38
CA TYR A 600 9.87 -10.58 22.67
C TYR A 600 8.65 -10.28 23.54
N GLN A 601 8.89 -10.32 24.85
CA GLN A 601 7.93 -9.95 25.89
C GLN A 601 8.58 -8.91 26.82
N LYS A 602 7.79 -7.93 27.24
CA LYS A 602 8.17 -6.86 28.16
C LYS A 602 7.36 -6.94 29.44
N SER A 603 7.98 -6.57 30.56
CA SER A 603 7.29 -6.31 31.81
C SER A 603 6.37 -5.10 31.69
N ALA A 604 5.45 -4.94 32.65
CA ALA A 604 4.64 -3.72 32.79
C ALA A 604 5.49 -2.44 32.97
N THR A 605 6.74 -2.56 33.45
CA THR A 605 7.69 -1.45 33.59
C THR A 605 8.51 -1.18 32.32
N GLY A 606 8.23 -1.88 31.22
CA GLY A 606 8.88 -1.68 29.92
C GLY A 606 10.20 -2.42 29.74
N THR A 607 10.63 -3.26 30.68
CA THR A 607 11.88 -4.02 30.58
C THR A 607 11.65 -5.30 29.78
N PHE A 608 12.51 -5.60 28.80
CA PHE A 608 12.45 -6.91 28.11
C PHE A 608 12.64 -8.04 29.14
N GLN A 609 11.76 -9.04 29.11
CA GLN A 609 11.86 -10.26 29.92
C GLN A 609 12.35 -11.44 29.08
N GLN A 610 11.94 -11.46 27.81
CA GLN A 610 12.39 -12.40 26.80
C GLN A 610 12.58 -11.63 25.51
N LEU A 611 13.69 -11.85 24.81
CA LEU A 611 13.91 -11.30 23.49
C LEU A 611 14.80 -12.26 22.71
N THR A 612 14.25 -12.75 21.60
CA THR A 612 14.95 -13.55 20.62
C THR A 612 14.75 -12.95 19.24
N PHE A 613 15.81 -12.88 18.44
CA PHE A 613 15.70 -12.53 17.03
C PHE A 613 16.52 -13.50 16.17
N THR A 614 16.13 -13.65 14.92
CA THR A 614 16.78 -14.49 13.92
C THR A 614 17.04 -13.67 12.67
N ALA A 615 18.24 -13.83 12.12
CA ALA A 615 18.58 -13.40 10.77
C ALA A 615 19.22 -14.59 10.01
N PRO A 616 19.18 -14.62 8.66
CA PRO A 616 19.67 -15.76 7.90
C PRO A 616 21.19 -15.97 8.04
N ASN A 617 21.64 -17.22 8.08
CA ASN A 617 23.08 -17.53 8.09
C ASN A 617 23.78 -16.92 6.87
N GLY A 618 25.02 -16.46 7.03
CA GLY A 618 25.80 -15.81 5.96
C GLY A 618 25.53 -14.30 5.80
N THR A 619 24.58 -13.75 6.56
CA THR A 619 24.37 -12.30 6.70
C THR A 619 25.13 -11.75 7.91
N SER A 620 25.22 -10.43 8.04
CA SER A 620 25.80 -9.80 9.23
C SER A 620 25.10 -8.50 9.63
N GLY A 621 25.17 -8.10 10.90
CA GLY A 621 24.44 -6.92 11.32
C GLY A 621 24.85 -6.33 12.67
N SER A 622 24.03 -5.37 13.07
CA SER A 622 24.13 -4.67 14.34
C SER A 622 22.83 -4.76 15.13
N VAL A 623 22.95 -4.64 16.44
CA VAL A 623 21.84 -4.64 17.39
C VAL A 623 21.87 -3.33 18.16
N GLU A 624 20.70 -2.71 18.33
CA GLU A 624 20.50 -1.57 19.22
C GLU A 624 19.21 -1.81 20.03
N ILE A 625 19.36 -2.07 21.32
CA ILE A 625 18.22 -2.28 22.24
C ILE A 625 18.36 -1.23 23.33
N GLU A 626 17.47 -0.24 23.31
CA GLU A 626 17.52 0.89 24.23
C GLU A 626 17.37 0.44 25.69
N GLY A 627 18.19 1.01 26.58
CA GLY A 627 18.21 0.69 28.00
C GLY A 627 18.71 -0.73 28.34
N ALA A 628 18.97 -1.60 27.36
CA ALA A 628 19.38 -2.97 27.63
C ALA A 628 20.82 -3.06 28.11
N THR A 629 21.01 -3.87 29.15
CA THR A 629 22.32 -4.36 29.60
C THR A 629 22.45 -5.86 29.31
N GLY A 630 23.60 -6.46 29.64
CA GLY A 630 23.82 -7.89 29.45
C GLY A 630 24.49 -8.27 28.13
N GLN A 631 24.13 -9.44 27.61
CA GLN A 631 24.79 -10.07 26.46
C GLN A 631 23.82 -10.82 25.56
N LEU A 632 24.10 -10.81 24.27
CA LEU A 632 23.42 -11.63 23.28
C LEU A 632 24.11 -12.98 23.19
N ILE A 633 23.34 -14.06 23.29
CA ILE A 633 23.84 -15.43 23.16
C ILE A 633 23.24 -16.06 21.91
N SER A 634 24.07 -16.45 20.96
CA SER A 634 23.63 -17.19 19.77
C SER A 634 23.23 -18.62 20.13
N LYS A 635 22.39 -19.25 19.30
CA LYS A 635 22.06 -20.68 19.39
C LYS A 635 23.30 -21.60 19.35
N ARG A 636 24.44 -21.12 18.84
CA ARG A 636 25.73 -21.84 18.79
C ARG A 636 26.62 -21.56 20.00
N GLY A 637 26.16 -20.81 21.00
CA GLY A 637 26.88 -20.51 22.24
C GLY A 637 27.81 -19.31 22.20
N GLN A 638 27.95 -18.61 21.07
CA GLN A 638 28.69 -17.34 21.01
C GLN A 638 27.99 -16.28 21.84
N ALA A 639 28.71 -15.63 22.75
CA ALA A 639 28.22 -14.51 23.55
C ALA A 639 28.83 -13.18 23.10
N VAL A 640 28.01 -12.15 22.95
CA VAL A 640 28.43 -10.78 22.59
C VAL A 640 27.85 -9.81 23.60
N LYS A 641 28.70 -9.10 24.33
CA LYS A 641 28.28 -8.11 25.34
C LYS A 641 27.68 -6.87 24.67
N LEU A 642 26.58 -6.36 25.22
CA LEU A 642 26.05 -5.06 24.82
C LEU A 642 26.87 -3.93 25.46
N VAL A 643 27.24 -2.94 24.66
CA VAL A 643 27.87 -1.70 25.12
C VAL A 643 26.87 -0.57 24.87
N ASN A 644 26.31 -0.02 25.96
CA ASN A 644 25.23 0.98 25.92
C ASN A 644 24.05 0.52 25.04
N GLY A 645 23.61 -0.73 25.22
CA GLY A 645 22.53 -1.33 24.42
C GLY A 645 22.92 -1.73 22.99
N LYS A 646 24.18 -1.58 22.58
CA LYS A 646 24.63 -1.81 21.20
C LYS A 646 25.59 -2.99 21.05
N ALA A 647 25.49 -3.68 19.92
CA ALA A 647 26.49 -4.64 19.44
C ALA A 647 26.60 -4.58 17.91
N ARG A 648 27.77 -4.90 17.36
CA ARG A 648 28.08 -4.81 15.92
C ARG A 648 28.85 -6.03 15.43
N GLY A 649 28.76 -6.30 14.13
CA GLY A 649 29.48 -7.42 13.49
C GLY A 649 28.91 -8.79 13.86
N LEU A 650 27.65 -8.85 14.29
CA LEU A 650 26.99 -10.11 14.57
C LEU A 650 26.78 -10.87 13.27
N GLN A 651 27.03 -12.18 13.30
CA GLN A 651 26.69 -13.06 12.20
C GLN A 651 25.22 -13.45 12.26
N GLY A 652 24.64 -13.74 11.10
CA GLY A 652 23.31 -14.33 11.01
C GLY A 652 23.17 -15.61 11.84
N GLY A 653 21.98 -15.82 12.36
CA GLY A 653 21.63 -16.88 13.30
C GLY A 653 20.55 -16.40 14.27
N THR A 654 20.14 -17.28 15.17
CA THR A 654 19.22 -16.95 16.26
C THR A 654 19.99 -16.50 17.49
N TRP A 655 19.62 -15.35 18.04
CA TRP A 655 20.24 -14.69 19.17
C TRP A 655 19.19 -14.42 20.25
N THR A 656 19.54 -14.66 21.51
CA THR A 656 18.70 -14.38 22.67
C THR A 656 19.41 -13.42 23.62
N LEU A 657 18.70 -12.41 24.11
CA LEU A 657 19.21 -11.51 25.14
C LEU A 657 19.24 -12.20 26.52
N LYS A 658 20.37 -12.16 27.22
CA LYS A 658 20.55 -12.66 28.59
C LYS A 658 21.20 -11.62 29.50
N GLY A 659 20.87 -11.69 30.79
CA GLY A 659 21.38 -10.78 31.82
C GLY A 659 20.62 -9.45 31.85
N LEU A 660 19.29 -9.55 31.78
CA LEU A 660 18.33 -8.46 31.84
C LEU A 660 18.32 -7.79 33.21
#